data_AF-A0A5C6KN14-F1
#
_entry.id   AF-A0A5C6KN14-F1
#
_cell.length_a   1.000
_cell.length_b   1.000
_cell.length_c   1.000
_cell.angle_alpha   90.00
_cell.angle_beta   90.00
_cell.angle_gamma   90.00
#
_symmetry.space_group_name_H-M   'P 1'
#
loop_
_entity.id
_entity.type
_entity.pdbx_description
1 polymer ?
#
loop_
_entity_poly.entity_id
_entity_poly.type
_entity_poly.pdbx_seq_one_letter_code
_entity_poly.pdbx_strand_id
1 'polypeptide(L)'
;MRSSYKYIILILFVLMPGLLYSQSQDWVRKSIYPQADSGKSKIYNWMWGRHYRHLYTIPIRVPSATIETLGGGMDIVGQAEGFHGLLLENKRKQLYLLKPLGGSTSFLESKFFREIYNKTDFKNTYLDEFLGDAYTIINPYTFLVADYLAKSAGLSFSPSRIYYIPSHIRKDTVADGSDIQDRLVNLINVPDINLRSNLYTTEDFLDSLQVSKNYMADQNLYIRERIFDMWTGDWNKTNENWEWQSHTVNDSVIYTPIVIDRNHAFTKVDGVLFKQMLKMLSLDFICNYDSLILKDTKKINKLAFALDMAVAGRSDESVWIRQAQEIQRQMTDSLIDSAFTYLPEGVKHDEIELIKRKLKRRRLELEAVASQYYRLLQRTPVVAGSNQSDYFLIERQEPDRTVLRIYDPETGDCRLEQQFSGKETKELWLYGLAGNDTFEVKGNTRKDFPIYLISGEGESQYQLNHNRKIHVYDKDYKYDYQKIKYHKISFTPWGIYDSDKGISLGTFFTYTMYGFKRAPFTYQHRVGYNYLKGFMYAGIFPNYDGRRRLYLNASISSPRNFENFFGFGNNTAGYKEEKKNYNRVKLRTYMFNPSFEMDLRKEEVMTFFGSLDMYKAKRTDDRYIYTVYGEDHPIFRTNYFVGLGATYRITKQPYSWLPLLETEWTAGWKMNLKKPERNFPYAQGSLSWNVRFSDRFTWASLMKGTVLFDNDYEFYQAATIDLRGFRENRFIGKQSFYQYSDLRLDMGKLKNPFTPLKYGLFAGFDYGRVWFPGERSHSWHTSYGGGIWLTFLNKFTTKYSWFGSTDSFRFAFELGLGF
;
A
#
# COMPACT_ATOMS: atom_id res chain seq x y z
N MET A 1 -68.80 22.85 44.96
CA MET A 1 -68.30 23.85 45.94
C MET A 1 -67.16 23.24 46.75
N ARG A 2 -66.02 23.94 46.83
CA ARG A 2 -64.98 23.94 47.88
C ARG A 2 -64.72 22.65 48.70
N SER A 3 -63.47 22.19 48.58
CA SER A 3 -62.47 22.17 49.67
C SER A 3 -62.51 21.07 50.75
N SER A 4 -61.51 20.18 50.67
CA SER A 4 -60.44 20.00 51.68
C SER A 4 -60.46 18.87 52.72
N TYR A 5 -59.34 18.13 52.69
CA TYR A 5 -58.48 17.67 53.80
C TYR A 5 -59.04 16.55 54.72
N LYS A 6 -58.27 15.64 55.31
CA LYS A 6 -56.89 15.11 55.25
C LYS A 6 -56.87 14.00 56.32
N TYR A 7 -55.95 13.03 56.21
CA TYR A 7 -55.60 12.00 57.22
C TYR A 7 -56.56 10.81 57.35
N ILE A 8 -56.17 9.68 56.75
CA ILE A 8 -56.07 8.31 57.31
C ILE A 8 -55.48 7.44 56.19
N ILE A 9 -54.17 7.52 55.98
CA ILE A 9 -53.34 6.43 55.42
C ILE A 9 -51.97 6.59 56.07
N LEU A 10 -51.90 6.29 57.37
CA LEU A 10 -50.66 6.34 58.13
C LEU A 10 -50.52 5.13 59.06
N ILE A 11 -50.90 3.93 58.61
CA ILE A 11 -50.53 2.63 59.17
C ILE A 11 -50.34 1.68 57.98
N LEU A 12 -49.19 1.75 57.32
CA LEU A 12 -48.64 0.71 56.42
C LEU A 12 -47.19 1.01 55.99
N PHE A 13 -46.47 1.84 56.75
CA PHE A 13 -45.10 2.28 56.44
C PHE A 13 -44.07 1.83 57.48
N VAL A 14 -44.39 0.81 58.26
CA VAL A 14 -43.45 0.18 59.21
C VAL A 14 -43.67 -1.33 59.11
N LEU A 15 -42.99 -1.96 58.14
CA LEU A 15 -42.63 -3.40 58.06
C LEU A 15 -42.29 -3.75 56.59
N MET A 16 -41.20 -3.21 56.07
CA MET A 16 -40.43 -3.85 54.98
C MET A 16 -38.96 -3.52 55.23
N PRO A 17 -38.16 -4.49 55.72
CA PRO A 17 -36.73 -4.29 55.88
C PRO A 17 -36.09 -4.06 54.50
N GLY A 18 -35.09 -3.18 54.46
CA GLY A 18 -34.37 -2.83 53.25
C GLY A 18 -33.86 -4.06 52.50
N LEU A 19 -34.49 -4.37 51.37
CA LEU A 19 -33.85 -5.06 50.26
C LEU A 19 -32.90 -4.06 49.61
N LEU A 20 -31.72 -3.91 50.21
CA LEU A 20 -30.51 -3.60 49.46
C LEU A 20 -30.48 -4.58 48.29
N TYR A 21 -30.70 -4.09 47.06
CA TYR A 21 -30.30 -4.80 45.85
C TYR A 21 -28.77 -4.91 45.88
N SER A 22 -28.26 -5.88 46.63
CA SER A 22 -26.97 -6.46 46.36
C SER A 22 -27.14 -7.25 45.07
N GLN A 23 -26.90 -6.63 43.92
CA GLN A 23 -26.60 -7.40 42.72
C GLN A 23 -25.36 -8.21 43.04
N SER A 24 -25.51 -9.52 43.27
CA SER A 24 -24.38 -10.43 43.27
C SER A 24 -23.73 -10.31 41.91
N GLN A 25 -22.54 -9.71 41.86
CA GLN A 25 -21.79 -9.62 40.63
C GLN A 25 -21.29 -11.03 40.32
N ASP A 26 -21.97 -11.73 39.43
CA ASP A 26 -21.62 -13.11 39.08
C ASP A 26 -20.27 -13.12 38.38
N TRP A 27 -19.33 -13.88 38.94
CA TRP A 27 -18.00 -14.03 38.37
C TRP A 27 -17.97 -15.28 37.49
N VAL A 28 -17.43 -15.15 36.28
CA VAL A 28 -17.30 -16.25 35.33
C VAL A 28 -15.84 -16.46 34.99
N ARG A 29 -15.48 -17.73 34.75
CA ARG A 29 -14.16 -18.12 34.26
C ARG A 29 -14.25 -18.43 32.76
N LYS A 30 -13.70 -17.56 31.91
CA LYS A 30 -13.82 -17.64 30.44
C LYS A 30 -12.49 -17.28 29.77
N SER A 31 -12.17 -17.93 28.67
CA SER A 31 -11.05 -17.60 27.77
C SER A 31 -11.55 -16.83 26.55
N ILE A 32 -10.65 -16.17 25.81
CA ILE A 32 -11.02 -15.47 24.57
C ILE A 32 -11.34 -16.47 23.47
N TYR A 33 -10.49 -17.49 23.30
CA TYR A 33 -10.71 -18.60 22.39
C TYR A 33 -10.91 -19.93 23.14
N PRO A 34 -11.68 -20.89 22.58
CA PRO A 34 -11.88 -22.20 23.18
C PRO A 34 -10.55 -22.96 23.39
N GLN A 35 -10.46 -23.74 24.47
CA GLN A 35 -9.26 -24.53 24.77
C GLN A 35 -8.94 -25.64 23.75
N ALA A 36 -9.94 -26.05 22.94
CA ALA A 36 -9.80 -27.10 21.93
C ALA A 36 -9.00 -26.68 20.68
N ASP A 37 -8.67 -25.39 20.52
CA ASP A 37 -7.70 -24.91 19.52
C ASP A 37 -6.26 -25.30 19.93
N SER A 38 -6.03 -26.61 19.87
CA SER A 38 -4.80 -27.30 20.23
C SER A 38 -3.60 -26.79 19.42
N GLY A 39 -2.47 -26.63 20.10
CA GLY A 39 -1.29 -25.94 19.59
C GLY A 39 -0.80 -26.43 18.22
N LYS A 40 -0.44 -25.48 17.36
CA LYS A 40 0.11 -25.75 16.02
C LYS A 40 1.46 -26.49 16.11
N SER A 41 1.80 -27.24 15.04
CA SER A 41 3.03 -28.03 14.97
C SER A 41 4.31 -27.20 15.08
N LYS A 42 5.44 -27.83 15.44
CA LYS A 42 6.74 -27.14 15.54
C LYS A 42 7.15 -26.45 14.23
N ILE A 43 6.90 -27.09 13.08
CA ILE A 43 7.20 -26.55 11.75
C ILE A 43 6.31 -25.34 11.46
N TYR A 44 5.01 -25.42 11.78
CA TYR A 44 4.10 -24.28 11.65
C TYR A 44 4.58 -23.09 12.51
N ASN A 45 4.88 -23.32 13.79
CA ASN A 45 5.35 -22.27 14.70
C ASN A 45 6.67 -21.64 14.22
N TRP A 46 7.56 -22.42 13.60
CA TRP A 46 8.80 -21.90 13.02
C TRP A 46 8.55 -21.05 11.76
N MET A 47 7.64 -21.47 10.89
CA MET A 47 7.30 -20.73 9.66
C MET A 47 6.47 -19.47 9.94
N TRP A 48 5.40 -19.60 10.71
CA TRP A 48 4.37 -18.58 10.86
C TRP A 48 4.41 -17.85 12.19
N GLY A 49 5.01 -18.45 13.22
CA GLY A 49 5.15 -17.86 14.55
C GLY A 49 4.30 -18.57 15.60
N ARG A 50 4.68 -18.41 16.87
CA ARG A 50 3.85 -18.84 18.02
C ARG A 50 2.93 -17.72 18.49
N HIS A 51 3.35 -16.47 18.31
CA HIS A 51 2.63 -15.28 18.73
C HIS A 51 2.22 -15.37 20.21
N TYR A 52 1.14 -14.70 20.62
CA TYR A 52 0.55 -14.79 21.96
C TYR A 52 -0.60 -15.81 22.05
N ARG A 53 -0.76 -16.73 21.09
CA ARG A 53 -1.86 -17.73 21.05
C ARG A 53 -2.24 -18.34 22.40
N HIS A 54 -1.25 -18.74 23.18
CA HIS A 54 -1.49 -19.36 24.48
C HIS A 54 -2.21 -18.43 25.47
N LEU A 55 -2.01 -17.10 25.40
CA LEU A 55 -2.71 -16.14 26.27
C LEU A 55 -4.20 -16.06 25.94
N TYR A 56 -4.58 -16.28 24.68
CA TYR A 56 -5.97 -16.25 24.26
C TYR A 56 -6.80 -17.45 24.75
N THR A 57 -6.14 -18.56 25.11
CA THR A 57 -6.81 -19.78 25.58
C THR A 57 -6.78 -19.95 27.10
N ILE A 58 -6.08 -19.07 27.82
CA ILE A 58 -6.06 -19.07 29.29
C ILE A 58 -7.40 -18.52 29.81
N PRO A 59 -8.14 -19.29 30.64
CA PRO A 59 -9.40 -18.83 31.17
C PRO A 59 -9.18 -17.92 32.38
N ILE A 60 -9.62 -16.67 32.25
CA ILE A 60 -9.52 -15.62 33.28
C ILE A 60 -10.83 -15.47 34.05
N ARG A 61 -10.74 -15.00 35.31
CA ARG A 61 -11.89 -14.71 36.16
C ARG A 61 -12.31 -13.24 35.98
N VAL A 62 -13.52 -13.01 35.49
CA VAL A 62 -14.07 -11.67 35.21
C VAL A 62 -15.52 -11.53 35.67
N PRO A 63 -16.00 -10.31 35.96
CA PRO A 63 -17.41 -10.07 36.21
C PRO A 63 -18.25 -10.29 34.93
N SER A 64 -19.38 -10.97 35.09
CA SER A 64 -20.42 -11.12 34.07
C SER A 64 -21.36 -9.92 34.12
N ALA A 65 -21.68 -9.34 32.97
CA ALA A 65 -22.59 -8.20 32.86
C ALA A 65 -23.35 -8.23 31.52
N THR A 66 -24.49 -7.55 31.50
CA THR A 66 -25.35 -7.32 30.33
C THR A 66 -25.21 -5.85 29.91
N ILE A 67 -25.59 -5.48 28.69
CA ILE A 67 -25.53 -4.06 28.27
C ILE A 67 -26.35 -3.17 29.22
N GLU A 68 -27.49 -3.68 29.68
CA GLU A 68 -28.43 -3.01 30.60
C GLU A 68 -27.94 -2.97 32.05
N THR A 69 -26.89 -3.72 32.40
CA THR A 69 -26.31 -3.75 33.76
C THR A 69 -24.89 -3.17 33.79
N LEU A 70 -24.21 -3.07 32.65
CA LEU A 70 -22.93 -2.37 32.52
C LEU A 70 -23.09 -0.89 32.94
N GLY A 71 -22.15 -0.40 33.75
CA GLY A 71 -22.02 1.01 34.16
C GLY A 71 -23.31 1.71 34.63
N GLY A 72 -24.27 0.99 35.20
CA GLY A 72 -25.53 1.55 35.72
C GLY A 72 -26.71 1.57 34.73
N GLY A 73 -26.59 0.83 33.63
CA GLY A 73 -27.58 0.76 32.55
C GLY A 73 -27.14 1.61 31.37
N MET A 74 -26.71 0.93 30.32
CA MET A 74 -26.25 1.53 29.07
C MET A 74 -27.16 1.15 27.90
N ASP A 75 -27.18 2.02 26.89
CA ASP A 75 -27.83 1.82 25.61
C ASP A 75 -26.79 1.92 24.49
N ILE A 76 -26.94 1.12 23.42
CA ILE A 76 -26.09 1.23 22.23
C ILE A 76 -26.54 2.45 21.43
N VAL A 77 -25.62 3.39 21.21
CA VAL A 77 -25.88 4.64 20.47
C VAL A 77 -25.20 4.68 19.10
N GLY A 78 -24.24 3.79 18.84
CA GLY A 78 -23.58 3.71 17.52
C GLY A 78 -22.50 2.64 17.43
N GLN A 79 -21.83 2.61 16.27
CA GLN A 79 -20.64 1.79 16.04
C GLN A 79 -19.40 2.68 15.93
N ALA A 80 -18.29 2.24 16.52
CA ALA A 80 -16.98 2.84 16.33
C ALA A 80 -16.19 1.99 15.33
N GLU A 81 -16.37 2.25 14.04
CA GLU A 81 -15.81 1.42 12.95
C GLU A 81 -14.30 1.26 13.07
N GLY A 82 -13.54 2.36 13.20
CA GLY A 82 -12.07 2.34 13.30
C GLY A 82 -11.52 1.65 14.56
N PHE A 83 -12.37 1.36 15.54
CA PHE A 83 -12.01 0.60 16.73
C PHE A 83 -12.65 -0.78 16.79
N HIS A 84 -13.47 -1.15 15.80
CA HIS A 84 -14.31 -2.34 15.77
C HIS A 84 -15.08 -2.57 17.08
N GLY A 85 -15.65 -1.49 17.62
CA GLY A 85 -16.39 -1.48 18.87
C GLY A 85 -17.80 -0.91 18.73
N LEU A 86 -18.57 -1.01 19.81
CA LEU A 86 -19.85 -0.32 19.97
C LEU A 86 -19.65 0.91 20.85
N LEU A 87 -20.33 2.00 20.49
CA LEU A 87 -20.48 3.16 21.37
C LEU A 87 -21.73 2.94 22.21
N LEU A 88 -21.53 2.96 23.53
CA LEU A 88 -22.56 2.84 24.54
C LEU A 88 -22.71 4.16 25.27
N GLU A 89 -23.94 4.52 25.63
CA GLU A 89 -24.25 5.68 26.45
C GLU A 89 -24.91 5.21 27.74
N ASN A 90 -24.47 5.71 28.89
CA ASN A 90 -25.17 5.44 30.16
C ASN A 90 -26.30 6.45 30.42
N LYS A 91 -27.12 6.19 31.44
CA LYS A 91 -28.20 7.11 31.87
C LYS A 91 -27.75 8.54 32.23
N ARG A 92 -26.46 8.76 32.46
CA ARG A 92 -25.86 10.08 32.72
C ARG A 92 -25.27 10.74 31.47
N LYS A 93 -25.58 10.23 30.27
CA LYS A 93 -25.05 10.73 29.00
C LYS A 93 -23.52 10.67 28.91
N GLN A 94 -22.90 9.66 29.54
CA GLN A 94 -21.47 9.38 29.40
C GLN A 94 -21.26 8.27 28.38
N LEU A 95 -20.33 8.47 27.45
CA LEU A 95 -19.99 7.50 26.41
C LEU A 95 -18.94 6.49 26.86
N TYR A 96 -19.10 5.28 26.36
CA TYR A 96 -18.16 4.18 26.55
C TYR A 96 -17.97 3.43 25.24
N LEU A 97 -16.73 3.04 24.97
CA LEU A 97 -16.37 2.17 23.86
C LEU A 97 -16.32 0.72 24.37
N LEU A 98 -17.21 -0.12 23.86
CA LEU A 98 -17.25 -1.56 24.13
C LEU A 98 -16.56 -2.31 22.98
N LYS A 99 -15.43 -2.96 23.27
CA LYS A 99 -14.63 -3.71 22.30
C LYS A 99 -14.61 -5.19 22.65
N PRO A 100 -14.95 -6.11 21.74
CA PRO A 100 -14.65 -7.53 21.93
C PRO A 100 -13.14 -7.75 22.12
N LEU A 101 -12.77 -8.60 23.08
CA LEU A 101 -11.42 -9.14 23.15
C LEU A 101 -11.30 -10.28 22.14
N GLY A 102 -10.34 -10.19 21.22
CA GLY A 102 -10.32 -11.06 20.05
C GLY A 102 -11.14 -10.50 18.88
N GLY A 103 -10.70 -10.76 17.64
CA GLY A 103 -11.38 -10.24 16.43
C GLY A 103 -10.63 -9.06 15.80
N SER A 104 -10.89 -8.81 14.51
CA SER A 104 -9.96 -8.13 13.60
C SER A 104 -9.46 -6.75 14.06
N THR A 105 -8.14 -6.57 14.17
CA THR A 105 -7.45 -5.28 14.30
C THR A 105 -7.46 -4.46 13.00
N SER A 106 -7.16 -3.17 13.09
CA SER A 106 -6.76 -2.23 12.02
C SER A 106 -5.87 -2.81 10.89
N PHE A 107 -5.05 -3.82 11.16
CA PHE A 107 -4.33 -4.61 10.15
C PHE A 107 -5.24 -5.11 9.01
N LEU A 108 -6.41 -5.66 9.37
CA LEU A 108 -7.42 -6.16 8.43
C LEU A 108 -8.16 -5.02 7.71
N GLU A 109 -8.10 -3.80 8.24
CA GLU A 109 -8.67 -2.60 7.61
C GLU A 109 -7.76 -1.91 6.61
N SER A 110 -6.47 -2.26 6.55
CA SER A 110 -5.61 -1.68 5.53
C SER A 110 -6.21 -1.91 4.14
N LYS A 111 -6.19 -0.89 3.27
CA LYS A 111 -6.79 -0.97 1.93
C LYS A 111 -6.34 -2.22 1.16
N PHE A 112 -5.07 -2.59 1.32
CA PHE A 112 -4.51 -3.81 0.78
C PHE A 112 -5.18 -5.09 1.31
N PHE A 113 -5.41 -5.19 2.63
CA PHE A 113 -6.12 -6.32 3.22
C PHE A 113 -7.59 -6.33 2.84
N ARG A 114 -8.30 -5.19 2.85
CA ARG A 114 -9.71 -5.14 2.40
C ARG A 114 -9.88 -5.52 0.92
N GLU A 115 -8.90 -5.21 0.07
CA GLU A 115 -8.89 -5.61 -1.36
C GLU A 115 -8.65 -7.12 -1.55
N ILE A 116 -7.91 -7.76 -0.65
CA ILE A 116 -7.51 -9.17 -0.77
C ILE A 116 -8.37 -10.10 0.08
N TYR A 117 -8.86 -9.61 1.21
CA TYR A 117 -9.59 -10.34 2.23
C TYR A 117 -10.98 -9.73 2.43
N ASN A 118 -12.00 -10.52 2.10
CA ASN A 118 -13.38 -10.24 2.46
C ASN A 118 -13.83 -11.33 3.44
N LYS A 119 -14.12 -10.97 4.69
CA LYS A 119 -14.48 -11.92 5.77
C LYS A 119 -15.57 -12.92 5.35
N THR A 120 -16.54 -12.49 4.53
CA THR A 120 -17.60 -13.39 4.02
C THR A 120 -17.10 -14.42 3.00
N ASP A 121 -16.15 -14.06 2.14
CA ASP A 121 -15.57 -14.94 1.13
C ASP A 121 -14.61 -15.97 1.75
N PHE A 122 -13.92 -15.61 2.83
CA PHE A 122 -12.82 -16.38 3.42
C PHE A 122 -13.19 -17.18 4.68
N LYS A 123 -14.41 -17.03 5.22
CA LYS A 123 -14.86 -17.74 6.42
C LYS A 123 -14.61 -19.26 6.35
N ASN A 124 -14.03 -19.84 7.39
CA ASN A 124 -13.66 -21.27 7.51
C ASN A 124 -12.60 -21.74 6.50
N THR A 125 -11.73 -20.84 6.03
CA THR A 125 -10.53 -21.21 5.26
C THR A 125 -9.29 -21.15 6.15
N TYR A 126 -8.21 -21.83 5.79
CA TYR A 126 -6.89 -21.70 6.40
C TYR A 126 -6.40 -20.25 6.38
N LEU A 127 -6.75 -19.43 5.38
CA LEU A 127 -6.39 -18.00 5.44
C LEU A 127 -7.17 -17.27 6.53
N ASP A 128 -8.45 -17.60 6.76
CA ASP A 128 -9.23 -17.07 7.89
C ASP A 128 -8.67 -17.56 9.24
N GLU A 129 -8.35 -18.86 9.37
CA GLU A 129 -7.64 -19.39 10.55
C GLU A 129 -6.24 -18.76 10.74
N PHE A 130 -5.51 -18.55 9.65
CA PHE A 130 -4.19 -17.92 9.65
C PHE A 130 -4.28 -16.44 10.00
N LEU A 131 -5.31 -15.72 9.57
CA LEU A 131 -5.53 -14.32 9.94
C LEU A 131 -5.97 -14.21 11.41
N GLY A 132 -6.79 -15.15 11.89
CA GLY A 132 -7.08 -15.31 13.31
C GLY A 132 -5.81 -15.60 14.13
N ASP A 133 -4.92 -16.45 13.63
CA ASP A 133 -3.63 -16.71 14.27
C ASP A 133 -2.70 -15.49 14.22
N ALA A 134 -2.60 -14.84 13.06
CA ALA A 134 -1.81 -13.62 12.86
C ALA A 134 -2.31 -12.45 13.73
N TYR A 135 -3.59 -12.43 14.11
CA TYR A 135 -4.13 -11.47 15.07
C TYR A 135 -3.54 -11.63 16.47
N THR A 136 -3.18 -12.87 16.86
CA THR A 136 -2.60 -13.14 18.18
C THR A 136 -1.18 -12.60 18.37
N ILE A 137 -0.64 -11.85 17.40
CA ILE A 137 0.58 -11.04 17.58
C ILE A 137 0.38 -9.93 18.61
N ILE A 138 -0.87 -9.51 18.84
CA ILE A 138 -1.22 -8.53 19.88
C ILE A 138 -1.43 -9.26 21.20
N ASN A 139 -0.94 -8.68 22.29
CA ASN A 139 -1.20 -9.24 23.60
C ASN A 139 -2.61 -8.82 24.06
N PRO A 140 -3.48 -9.77 24.42
CA PRO A 140 -4.90 -9.48 24.65
C PRO A 140 -5.19 -8.71 25.95
N TYR A 141 -4.21 -8.50 26.84
CA TYR A 141 -4.45 -7.94 28.17
C TYR A 141 -3.51 -6.78 28.53
N THR A 142 -2.43 -6.55 27.79
CA THR A 142 -1.42 -5.55 28.14
C THR A 142 -1.87 -4.10 27.95
N PHE A 143 -3.02 -3.84 27.31
CA PHE A 143 -3.61 -2.51 27.31
C PHE A 143 -3.84 -2.01 28.75
N LEU A 144 -4.20 -2.88 29.70
CA LEU A 144 -4.34 -2.55 31.13
C LEU A 144 -3.02 -2.02 31.73
N VAL A 145 -1.89 -2.59 31.29
CA VAL A 145 -0.56 -2.18 31.73
C VAL A 145 -0.20 -0.84 31.09
N ALA A 146 -0.41 -0.70 29.77
CA ALA A 146 -0.15 0.54 29.03
C ALA A 146 -0.96 1.72 29.60
N ASP A 147 -2.22 1.48 29.93
CA ASP A 147 -3.14 2.42 30.56
C ASP A 147 -2.63 2.92 31.92
N TYR A 148 -2.22 2.01 32.81
CA TYR A 148 -1.67 2.38 34.11
C TYR A 148 -0.34 3.16 33.99
N LEU A 149 0.52 2.75 33.06
CA LEU A 149 1.78 3.45 32.78
C LEU A 149 1.52 4.84 32.20
N ALA A 150 0.54 5.01 31.31
CA ALA A 150 0.16 6.30 30.74
C ALA A 150 -0.36 7.25 31.83
N LYS A 151 -1.27 6.76 32.70
CA LYS A 151 -1.72 7.53 33.87
C LYS A 151 -0.55 7.99 34.73
N SER A 152 0.39 7.09 34.99
CA SER A 152 1.58 7.37 35.81
C SER A 152 2.55 8.36 35.13
N ALA A 153 2.51 8.45 33.79
CA ALA A 153 3.32 9.36 32.99
C ALA A 153 2.72 10.77 32.86
N GLY A 154 1.57 11.02 33.51
CA GLY A 154 0.79 12.24 33.34
C GLY A 154 0.20 12.38 31.93
N LEU A 155 -0.09 11.25 31.28
CA LEU A 155 -0.66 11.18 29.94
C LEU A 155 -2.17 10.94 29.99
N SER A 156 -2.84 11.16 28.85
CA SER A 156 -4.26 10.90 28.70
C SER A 156 -4.57 9.43 28.99
N PHE A 157 -5.55 9.17 29.85
CA PHE A 157 -5.86 7.83 30.31
C PHE A 157 -7.37 7.65 30.46
N SER A 158 -7.87 6.59 29.83
CA SER A 158 -9.23 6.11 29.95
C SER A 158 -9.24 4.76 30.67
N PRO A 159 -9.91 4.63 31.83
CA PRO A 159 -9.94 3.37 32.56
C PRO A 159 -10.61 2.26 31.75
N SER A 160 -9.82 1.25 31.39
CA SER A 160 -10.30 0.03 30.75
C SER A 160 -10.68 -1.05 31.76
N ARG A 161 -11.75 -1.80 31.50
CA ARG A 161 -12.19 -2.95 32.33
C ARG A 161 -12.72 -4.10 31.49
N ILE A 162 -12.40 -5.32 31.89
CA ILE A 162 -12.83 -6.54 31.19
C ILE A 162 -14.11 -7.08 31.83
N TYR A 163 -15.11 -7.37 30.99
CA TYR A 163 -16.35 -8.04 31.36
C TYR A 163 -16.60 -9.25 30.47
N TYR A 164 -17.49 -10.13 30.91
CA TYR A 164 -18.05 -11.20 30.08
C TYR A 164 -19.52 -10.87 29.76
N ILE A 165 -19.92 -10.98 28.49
CA ILE A 165 -21.30 -10.79 28.03
C ILE A 165 -21.94 -12.16 27.76
N PRO A 166 -23.00 -12.56 28.50
CA PRO A 166 -23.67 -13.86 28.30
C PRO A 166 -24.40 -14.02 26.97
N SER A 167 -24.62 -15.29 26.56
CA SER A 167 -25.20 -15.71 25.26
C SER A 167 -26.71 -15.48 25.06
N HIS A 168 -27.45 -15.07 26.09
CA HIS A 168 -28.92 -15.06 26.11
C HIS A 168 -29.54 -13.65 26.04
N ILE A 169 -28.75 -12.64 25.65
CA ILE A 169 -29.13 -11.22 25.77
C ILE A 169 -28.79 -10.50 24.47
N ARG A 170 -29.81 -9.92 23.81
CA ARG A 170 -29.81 -9.06 22.60
C ARG A 170 -28.69 -9.31 21.58
N LYS A 171 -29.03 -9.79 20.38
CA LYS A 171 -28.05 -10.03 19.30
C LYS A 171 -27.63 -8.71 18.67
N ASP A 172 -26.44 -8.23 19.02
CA ASP A 172 -25.80 -7.08 18.39
C ASP A 172 -24.38 -7.46 17.93
N THR A 173 -23.95 -6.91 16.80
CA THR A 173 -22.62 -7.16 16.22
C THR A 173 -21.86 -5.86 16.06
N VAL A 174 -20.54 -5.90 16.28
CA VAL A 174 -19.64 -4.79 15.92
C VAL A 174 -19.46 -4.67 14.40
N ALA A 175 -18.83 -3.59 13.92
CA ALA A 175 -18.64 -3.28 12.50
C ALA A 175 -17.98 -4.40 11.67
N ASP A 176 -17.17 -5.26 12.28
CA ASP A 176 -16.56 -6.40 11.60
C ASP A 176 -17.50 -7.64 11.49
N GLY A 177 -18.75 -7.54 11.97
CA GLY A 177 -19.75 -8.61 12.02
C GLY A 177 -19.54 -9.62 13.14
N SER A 178 -18.62 -9.37 14.08
CA SER A 178 -18.44 -10.19 15.27
C SER A 178 -19.55 -9.95 16.28
N ASP A 179 -20.13 -11.04 16.80
CA ASP A 179 -21.06 -11.00 17.94
C ASP A 179 -20.33 -10.52 19.20
N ILE A 180 -21.04 -9.81 20.07
CA ILE A 180 -20.55 -9.41 21.40
C ILE A 180 -20.92 -10.42 22.49
N GLN A 181 -21.86 -11.34 22.21
CA GLN A 181 -22.31 -12.37 23.12
C GLN A 181 -21.31 -13.53 23.29
N ASP A 182 -21.41 -14.22 24.43
CA ASP A 182 -20.55 -15.33 24.86
C ASP A 182 -19.04 -14.99 24.85
N ARG A 183 -18.71 -13.70 25.01
CA ARG A 183 -17.35 -13.20 24.81
C ARG A 183 -16.88 -12.29 25.93
N LEU A 184 -15.56 -12.20 26.04
CA LEU A 184 -14.91 -11.19 26.84
C LEU A 184 -14.89 -9.87 26.06
N VAL A 185 -15.17 -8.77 26.73
CA VAL A 185 -15.20 -7.42 26.17
C VAL A 185 -14.40 -6.46 27.06
N ASN A 186 -13.72 -5.51 26.44
CA ASN A 186 -13.13 -4.36 27.10
C ASN A 186 -14.09 -3.18 27.03
N LEU A 187 -14.41 -2.58 28.17
CA LEU A 187 -15.18 -1.36 28.28
C LEU A 187 -14.23 -0.20 28.63
N ILE A 188 -14.19 0.80 27.75
CA ILE A 188 -13.32 1.97 27.86
C ILE A 188 -14.21 3.21 28.00
N ASN A 189 -13.93 4.06 28.99
CA ASN A 189 -14.61 5.36 29.08
C ASN A 189 -14.05 6.31 28.02
N VAL A 190 -14.90 6.83 27.13
CA VAL A 190 -14.46 7.71 26.04
C VAL A 190 -15.12 9.09 26.17
N PRO A 191 -14.43 10.17 25.79
CA PRO A 191 -15.05 11.49 25.73
C PRO A 191 -16.20 11.52 24.70
N ASP A 192 -17.14 12.45 24.87
CA ASP A 192 -18.25 12.65 23.92
C ASP A 192 -18.09 13.97 23.18
N ILE A 193 -17.69 13.89 21.92
CA ILE A 193 -17.51 15.04 21.02
C ILE A 193 -18.83 15.75 20.72
N ASN A 194 -19.94 15.01 20.59
CA ASN A 194 -21.23 15.58 20.22
C ASN A 194 -21.86 16.38 21.38
N LEU A 195 -21.54 16.01 22.62
CA LEU A 195 -22.02 16.70 23.81
C LEU A 195 -21.08 17.80 24.32
N ARG A 196 -19.78 17.74 23.98
CA ARG A 196 -18.78 18.71 24.45
C ARG A 196 -18.22 19.51 23.29
N SER A 197 -18.62 20.78 23.24
CA SER A 197 -18.19 21.73 22.21
C SER A 197 -16.68 22.02 22.17
N ASN A 198 -15.91 21.57 23.18
CA ASN A 198 -14.46 21.74 23.24
C ASN A 198 -13.67 20.49 22.87
N LEU A 199 -14.31 19.46 22.33
CA LEU A 199 -13.65 18.27 21.81
C LEU A 199 -13.69 18.24 20.29
N TYR A 200 -12.63 17.71 19.68
CA TYR A 200 -12.42 17.75 18.23
C TYR A 200 -11.86 16.41 17.75
N THR A 201 -12.27 16.01 16.55
CA THR A 201 -11.56 14.98 15.79
C THR A 201 -10.18 15.49 15.36
N THR A 202 -9.29 14.59 14.92
CA THR A 202 -7.97 15.02 14.43
C THR A 202 -8.09 15.91 13.19
N GLU A 203 -9.05 15.62 12.31
CA GLU A 203 -9.33 16.43 11.12
C GLU A 203 -9.79 17.84 11.50
N ASP A 204 -10.79 17.98 12.37
CA ASP A 204 -11.30 19.29 12.80
C ASP A 204 -10.22 20.12 13.53
N PHE A 205 -9.38 19.44 14.31
CA PHE A 205 -8.23 20.05 14.98
C PHE A 205 -7.20 20.58 13.97
N LEU A 206 -6.82 19.77 12.97
CA LEU A 206 -5.85 20.18 11.94
C LEU A 206 -6.38 21.32 11.06
N ASP A 207 -7.69 21.35 10.82
CA ASP A 207 -8.34 22.47 10.13
C ASP A 207 -8.33 23.74 11.00
N SER A 208 -8.60 23.60 12.31
CA SER A 208 -8.52 24.71 13.26
C SER A 208 -7.12 25.34 13.33
N LEU A 209 -6.06 24.52 13.28
CA LEU A 209 -4.66 25.00 13.23
C LEU A 209 -4.36 25.85 11.98
N GLN A 210 -5.13 25.69 10.90
CA GLN A 210 -4.98 26.47 9.67
C GLN A 210 -5.77 27.77 9.73
N VAL A 211 -6.83 27.89 10.55
CA VAL A 211 -7.68 29.08 10.59
C VAL A 211 -6.91 30.33 11.04
N SER A 212 -6.15 30.21 12.12
CA SER A 212 -5.42 31.34 12.70
C SER A 212 -4.19 30.88 13.49
N LYS A 213 -3.23 31.79 13.61
CA LYS A 213 -1.98 31.61 14.35
C LYS A 213 -2.18 31.46 15.87
N ASN A 214 -3.38 31.78 16.37
CA ASN A 214 -3.74 31.66 17.80
C ASN A 214 -4.18 30.24 18.20
N TYR A 215 -4.43 29.35 17.24
CA TYR A 215 -4.76 27.95 17.50
C TYR A 215 -3.47 27.12 17.51
N MET A 216 -3.20 26.45 18.63
CA MET A 216 -1.93 25.76 18.87
C MET A 216 -2.15 24.37 19.46
N ALA A 217 -1.33 23.41 19.05
CA ALA A 217 -1.28 22.11 19.72
C ALA A 217 -0.39 22.17 20.96
N ASP A 218 -0.76 21.47 22.04
CA ASP A 218 0.19 21.15 23.12
C ASP A 218 1.22 20.13 22.63
N GLN A 219 2.26 20.65 21.96
CA GLN A 219 3.31 19.83 21.39
C GLN A 219 4.09 19.05 22.45
N ASN A 220 4.25 19.60 23.66
CA ASN A 220 4.99 18.93 24.71
C ASN A 220 4.28 17.65 25.12
N LEU A 221 2.97 17.74 25.36
CA LEU A 221 2.17 16.58 25.75
C LEU A 221 2.03 15.59 24.59
N TYR A 222 1.80 16.07 23.36
CA TYR A 222 1.74 15.20 22.17
C TYR A 222 3.05 14.42 21.97
N ILE A 223 4.20 15.10 22.02
CA ILE A 223 5.51 14.45 21.89
C ILE A 223 5.72 13.40 23.00
N ARG A 224 5.28 13.68 24.24
CA ARG A 224 5.35 12.71 25.34
C ARG A 224 4.50 11.47 25.06
N GLU A 225 3.26 11.64 24.58
CA GLU A 225 2.40 10.51 24.15
C GLU A 225 3.09 9.67 23.06
N ARG A 226 3.68 10.32 22.04
CA ARG A 226 4.36 9.61 20.96
C ARG A 226 5.60 8.85 21.43
N ILE A 227 6.41 9.42 22.33
CA ILE A 227 7.56 8.72 22.91
C ILE A 227 7.08 7.53 23.77
N PHE A 228 5.96 7.69 24.48
CA PHE A 228 5.34 6.61 25.25
C PHE A 228 4.86 5.46 24.35
N ASP A 229 4.24 5.76 23.21
CA ASP A 229 3.85 4.76 22.21
C ASP A 229 5.08 4.02 21.65
N MET A 230 6.15 4.74 21.34
CA MET A 230 7.41 4.14 20.92
C MET A 230 8.01 3.26 22.03
N TRP A 231 7.91 3.66 23.29
CA TRP A 231 8.44 2.89 24.42
C TRP A 231 7.69 1.56 24.61
N THR A 232 6.36 1.59 24.56
CA THR A 232 5.47 0.44 24.74
C THR A 232 5.35 -0.43 23.48
N GLY A 233 5.78 0.07 22.32
CA GLY A 233 5.74 -0.68 21.07
C GLY A 233 4.41 -0.59 20.34
N ASP A 234 3.61 0.44 20.62
CA ASP A 234 2.32 0.65 19.98
C ASP A 234 2.51 1.30 18.60
N TRP A 235 2.47 0.47 17.55
CA TRP A 235 2.67 0.88 16.16
C TRP A 235 1.39 1.39 15.49
N ASN A 236 0.21 1.11 16.06
CA ASN A 236 -1.07 1.38 15.42
C ASN A 236 -1.66 2.71 15.90
N LYS A 237 -0.97 3.80 15.56
CA LYS A 237 -1.43 5.15 15.86
C LYS A 237 -1.83 5.84 14.56
N THR A 238 -3.12 5.79 14.27
CA THR A 238 -3.81 6.50 13.20
C THR A 238 -4.60 7.67 13.80
N ASN A 239 -5.23 8.49 12.95
CA ASN A 239 -5.96 9.68 13.39
C ASN A 239 -7.12 9.35 14.33
N GLU A 240 -7.78 8.21 14.10
CA GLU A 240 -8.91 7.74 14.88
C GLU A 240 -8.53 7.46 16.34
N ASN A 241 -7.24 7.18 16.63
CA ASN A 241 -6.76 6.96 17.99
C ASN A 241 -6.69 8.24 18.83
N TRP A 242 -6.89 9.41 18.23
CA TRP A 242 -6.73 10.72 18.88
C TRP A 242 -8.02 11.53 18.83
N GLU A 243 -8.36 12.10 19.98
CA GLU A 243 -9.25 13.24 20.10
C GLU A 243 -8.47 14.42 20.69
N TRP A 244 -9.01 15.63 20.52
CA TRP A 244 -8.34 16.85 20.95
C TRP A 244 -9.26 17.69 21.80
N GLN A 245 -8.77 18.13 22.96
CA GLN A 245 -9.51 19.02 23.85
C GLN A 245 -8.95 20.43 23.78
N SER A 246 -9.80 21.40 23.43
CA SER A 246 -9.43 22.80 23.45
C SER A 246 -9.61 23.41 24.84
N HIS A 247 -8.71 24.33 25.17
CA HIS A 247 -8.81 25.23 26.31
C HIS A 247 -8.15 26.58 25.97
N THR A 248 -8.73 27.67 26.44
CA THR A 248 -8.23 29.02 26.18
C THR A 248 -7.20 29.42 27.21
N VAL A 249 -6.04 29.89 26.75
CA VAL A 249 -4.97 30.47 27.57
C VAL A 249 -4.64 31.83 26.99
N ASN A 250 -4.99 32.90 27.70
CA ASN A 250 -4.93 34.27 27.20
C ASN A 250 -5.70 34.40 25.87
N ASP A 251 -5.06 34.89 24.81
CA ASP A 251 -5.65 35.06 23.47
C ASP A 251 -5.45 33.83 22.56
N SER A 252 -4.85 32.75 23.08
CA SER A 252 -4.57 31.52 22.34
C SER A 252 -5.48 30.36 22.76
N VAL A 253 -5.81 29.49 21.82
CA VAL A 253 -6.56 28.26 22.07
C VAL A 253 -5.60 27.09 21.92
N ILE A 254 -5.39 26.36 23.01
CA ILE A 254 -4.48 25.23 23.07
C ILE A 254 -5.27 23.93 22.99
N TYR A 255 -4.87 23.04 22.09
CA TYR A 255 -5.45 21.71 21.90
C TYR A 255 -4.56 20.66 22.54
N THR A 256 -5.10 19.97 23.56
CA THR A 256 -4.44 18.88 24.28
C THR A 256 -4.87 17.53 23.69
N PRO A 257 -3.93 16.62 23.38
CA PRO A 257 -4.26 15.32 22.83
C PRO A 257 -4.89 14.39 23.87
N ILE A 258 -5.85 13.58 23.43
CA ILE A 258 -6.48 12.48 24.17
C ILE A 258 -6.34 11.20 23.36
N VAL A 259 -5.66 10.20 23.90
CA VAL A 259 -5.51 8.89 23.28
C VAL A 259 -6.66 7.98 23.69
N ILE A 260 -7.38 7.46 22.70
CA ILE A 260 -8.59 6.64 22.91
C ILE A 260 -8.26 5.20 23.27
N ASP A 261 -7.28 4.57 22.61
CA ASP A 261 -6.84 3.22 22.94
C ASP A 261 -5.34 2.94 22.78
N ARG A 262 -4.85 1.93 23.52
CA ARG A 262 -3.45 1.48 23.55
C ARG A 262 -3.31 -0.04 23.35
N ASN A 263 -4.22 -0.60 22.57
CA ASN A 263 -4.39 -2.05 22.46
C ASN A 263 -3.27 -2.77 21.70
N HIS A 264 -2.44 -2.07 20.92
CA HIS A 264 -1.40 -2.69 20.09
C HIS A 264 0.00 -2.66 20.74
N ALA A 265 0.10 -2.21 21.98
CA ALA A 265 1.33 -2.25 22.76
C ALA A 265 1.87 -3.70 22.89
N PHE A 266 3.20 -3.82 22.94
CA PHE A 266 3.90 -5.09 23.17
C PHE A 266 3.70 -6.18 22.10
N THR A 267 3.48 -5.77 20.85
CA THR A 267 3.30 -6.68 19.70
C THR A 267 4.44 -7.71 19.56
N LYS A 268 4.11 -8.96 19.24
CA LYS A 268 5.06 -10.06 19.02
C LYS A 268 4.99 -10.58 17.58
N VAL A 269 6.04 -10.32 16.82
CA VAL A 269 6.19 -10.80 15.44
C VAL A 269 7.28 -11.87 15.39
N ASP A 270 6.88 -13.12 15.31
CA ASP A 270 7.73 -14.31 15.12
C ASP A 270 7.33 -15.08 13.84
N GLY A 271 8.06 -16.16 13.52
CA GLY A 271 7.90 -16.88 12.26
C GLY A 271 8.72 -16.29 11.10
N VAL A 272 9.47 -17.14 10.40
CA VAL A 272 10.34 -16.71 9.29
C VAL A 272 9.52 -16.23 8.09
N LEU A 273 8.49 -17.00 7.70
CA LEU A 273 7.63 -16.67 6.57
C LEU A 273 6.68 -15.52 6.88
N PHE A 274 6.17 -15.43 8.12
CA PHE A 274 5.30 -14.32 8.53
C PHE A 274 6.02 -12.97 8.43
N LYS A 275 7.26 -12.87 8.96
CA LYS A 275 8.09 -11.66 8.82
C LYS A 275 8.35 -11.28 7.36
N GLN A 276 8.65 -12.27 6.51
CA GLN A 276 8.90 -12.03 5.10
C GLN A 276 7.62 -11.61 4.36
N MET A 277 6.47 -12.17 4.75
CA MET A 277 5.16 -11.78 4.23
C MET A 277 4.86 -10.32 4.58
N LEU A 278 4.95 -9.91 5.84
CA LEU A 278 4.74 -8.50 6.25
C LEU A 278 5.61 -7.54 5.43
N LYS A 279 6.89 -7.89 5.22
CA LYS A 279 7.80 -7.11 4.38
C LYS A 279 7.35 -7.04 2.92
N MET A 280 6.96 -8.17 2.31
CA MET A 280 6.47 -8.23 0.93
C MET A 280 5.19 -7.39 0.74
N LEU A 281 4.31 -7.38 1.75
CA LEU A 281 3.06 -6.63 1.74
C LEU A 281 3.24 -5.15 2.12
N SER A 282 4.47 -4.69 2.39
CA SER A 282 4.78 -3.32 2.86
C SER A 282 4.19 -2.97 4.24
N LEU A 283 4.00 -3.99 5.09
CA LEU A 283 3.46 -3.95 6.45
C LEU A 283 4.53 -4.18 7.50
N ASP A 284 5.77 -3.87 7.16
CA ASP A 284 6.94 -3.99 8.04
C ASP A 284 6.94 -3.01 9.22
N PHE A 285 5.96 -2.10 9.28
CA PHE A 285 5.66 -1.27 10.44
C PHE A 285 5.07 -2.05 11.61
N ILE A 286 4.47 -3.22 11.34
CA ILE A 286 4.12 -4.20 12.37
C ILE A 286 5.42 -4.89 12.77
N CYS A 287 6.14 -4.27 13.68
CA CYS A 287 7.43 -4.74 14.15
C CYS A 287 7.31 -5.47 15.48
N ASN A 288 8.24 -6.38 15.72
CA ASN A 288 8.34 -7.09 16.97
C ASN A 288 8.75 -6.13 18.11
N TYR A 289 8.16 -6.30 19.29
CA TYR A 289 8.58 -5.61 20.49
C TYR A 289 9.88 -6.21 21.02
N ASP A 290 11.01 -5.67 20.57
CA ASP A 290 12.35 -6.10 20.98
C ASP A 290 13.02 -5.14 21.96
N SER A 291 14.07 -5.60 22.65
CA SER A 291 14.72 -4.83 23.71
C SER A 291 15.43 -3.55 23.22
N LEU A 292 15.68 -3.45 21.91
CA LEU A 292 16.33 -2.31 21.27
C LEU A 292 15.32 -1.62 20.35
N ILE A 293 14.95 -0.37 20.64
CA ILE A 293 13.94 0.37 19.86
C ILE A 293 14.56 0.97 18.60
N LEU A 294 15.80 1.45 18.72
CA LEU A 294 16.50 2.30 17.74
C LEU A 294 16.53 1.74 16.31
N LYS A 295 16.50 0.41 16.15
CA LYS A 295 16.51 -0.23 14.84
C LYS A 295 15.18 -0.12 14.11
N ASP A 296 14.08 0.02 14.85
CA ASP A 296 12.72 -0.03 14.34
C ASP A 296 11.95 1.29 14.49
N THR A 297 12.57 2.36 15.01
CA THR A 297 11.98 3.70 15.19
C THR A 297 11.28 4.23 13.93
N LYS A 298 11.84 4.02 12.74
CA LYS A 298 11.19 4.44 11.49
C LYS A 298 9.97 3.57 11.15
N LYS A 299 10.03 2.28 11.45
CA LYS A 299 8.98 1.31 11.11
C LYS A 299 7.77 1.49 12.01
N ILE A 300 7.97 1.49 13.33
CA ILE A 300 6.89 1.61 14.33
C ILE A 300 6.06 2.88 14.15
N ASN A 301 6.69 3.96 13.71
CA ASN A 301 6.04 5.25 13.55
C ASN A 301 5.47 5.51 12.15
N LYS A 302 5.49 4.53 11.24
CA LYS A 302 5.12 4.74 9.83
C LYS A 302 3.69 5.28 9.65
N LEU A 303 2.74 4.82 10.47
CA LEU A 303 1.33 5.25 10.40
C LEU A 303 1.13 6.67 10.95
N ALA A 304 1.75 6.98 12.09
CA ALA A 304 1.66 8.29 12.73
C ALA A 304 2.52 9.37 12.07
N PHE A 305 3.46 9.00 11.20
CA PHE A 305 4.51 9.91 10.70
C PHE A 305 3.98 11.21 10.10
N ALA A 306 2.86 11.16 9.37
CA ALA A 306 2.25 12.34 8.77
C ALA A 306 1.66 13.28 9.83
N LEU A 307 0.91 12.73 10.79
CA LEU A 307 0.36 13.51 11.91
C LEU A 307 1.48 14.06 12.81
N ASP A 308 2.49 13.25 13.11
CA ASP A 308 3.67 13.64 13.88
C ASP A 308 4.40 14.82 13.22
N MET A 309 4.48 14.83 11.89
CA MET A 309 5.05 15.94 11.13
C MET A 309 4.19 17.20 11.21
N ALA A 310 2.87 17.07 11.07
CA ALA A 310 1.95 18.21 11.11
C ALA A 310 1.89 18.86 12.50
N VAL A 311 1.86 18.04 13.57
CA VAL A 311 1.68 18.51 14.95
C VAL A 311 3.01 18.84 15.61
N ALA A 312 3.95 17.88 15.64
CA ALA A 312 5.21 18.01 16.36
C ALA A 312 6.35 18.58 15.50
N GLY A 313 6.15 18.72 14.18
CA GLY A 313 7.16 19.23 13.26
C GLY A 313 7.64 20.64 13.60
N ARG A 314 6.84 21.44 14.33
CA ARG A 314 7.18 22.80 14.79
C ARG A 314 8.12 22.85 16.02
N SER A 315 8.43 21.70 16.64
CA SER A 315 9.25 21.62 17.86
C SER A 315 10.76 21.47 17.59
N ASP A 316 11.59 21.67 18.64
CA ASP A 316 13.04 21.44 18.62
C ASP A 316 13.42 20.06 19.16
N GLU A 317 14.59 19.53 18.76
CA GLU A 317 15.16 18.27 19.29
C GLU A 317 15.22 18.27 20.83
N SER A 318 15.52 19.42 21.42
CA SER A 318 15.60 19.58 22.87
C SER A 318 14.27 19.28 23.57
N VAL A 319 13.13 19.58 22.93
CA VAL A 319 11.79 19.25 23.45
C VAL A 319 11.61 17.74 23.50
N TRP A 320 11.94 17.04 22.41
CA TRP A 320 11.87 15.59 22.32
C TRP A 320 12.72 14.90 23.39
N ILE A 321 13.96 15.37 23.58
CA ILE A 321 14.86 14.83 24.61
C ILE A 321 14.28 15.09 26.01
N ARG A 322 13.78 16.29 26.30
CA ARG A 322 13.16 16.60 27.60
C ARG A 322 11.95 15.72 27.90
N GLN A 323 11.05 15.50 26.94
CA GLN A 323 9.88 14.64 27.15
C GLN A 323 10.27 13.16 27.33
N ALA A 324 11.32 12.70 26.64
CA ALA A 324 11.87 11.35 26.87
C ALA A 324 12.43 11.19 28.29
N GLN A 325 13.17 12.19 28.78
CA GLN A 325 13.70 12.22 30.14
C GLN A 325 12.60 12.22 31.18
N GLU A 326 11.48 12.90 30.94
CA GLU A 326 10.35 12.93 31.87
C GLU A 326 9.76 11.52 32.08
N ILE A 327 9.50 10.80 30.99
CA ILE A 327 9.05 9.40 31.05
C ILE A 327 10.11 8.54 31.77
N GLN A 328 11.39 8.67 31.41
CA GLN A 328 12.46 7.88 32.00
C GLN A 328 12.57 8.08 33.52
N ARG A 329 12.38 9.31 34.02
CA ARG A 329 12.44 9.64 35.46
C ARG A 329 11.24 9.08 36.21
N GLN A 330 10.03 9.22 35.67
CA GLN A 330 8.79 8.79 36.33
C GLN A 330 8.61 7.26 36.32
N MET A 331 9.04 6.59 35.25
CA MET A 331 8.81 5.16 35.05
C MET A 331 9.84 4.29 35.76
N THR A 332 9.88 4.29 37.09
CA THR A 332 10.83 3.47 37.88
C THR A 332 10.60 1.95 37.70
N ASP A 333 11.59 1.13 38.05
CA ASP A 333 11.46 -0.33 37.97
C ASP A 333 10.30 -0.86 38.81
N SER A 334 10.09 -0.32 40.02
CA SER A 334 9.00 -0.70 40.90
C SER A 334 7.62 -0.29 40.35
N LEU A 335 7.53 0.88 39.70
CA LEU A 335 6.31 1.33 39.04
C LEU A 335 5.98 0.42 37.85
N ILE A 336 6.97 0.09 37.03
CA ILE A 336 6.80 -0.87 35.93
C ILE A 336 6.34 -2.22 36.47
N ASP A 337 6.96 -2.74 37.54
CA ASP A 337 6.58 -4.02 38.12
C ASP A 337 5.14 -3.99 38.68
N SER A 338 4.74 -2.87 39.28
CA SER A 338 3.38 -2.63 39.76
C SER A 338 2.37 -2.56 38.62
N ALA A 339 2.72 -1.99 37.47
CA ALA A 339 1.83 -1.93 36.32
C ALA A 339 1.40 -3.33 35.84
N PHE A 340 2.31 -4.32 35.88
CA PHE A 340 2.01 -5.71 35.51
C PHE A 340 1.14 -6.46 36.52
N THR A 341 0.88 -5.91 37.72
CA THR A 341 -0.04 -6.55 38.67
C THR A 341 -1.50 -6.45 38.24
N TYR A 342 -1.84 -5.50 37.36
CA TYR A 342 -3.17 -5.30 36.79
C TYR A 342 -3.59 -6.35 35.77
N LEU A 343 -2.65 -7.18 35.29
CA LEU A 343 -3.00 -8.31 34.43
C LEU A 343 -3.82 -9.36 35.21
N PRO A 344 -4.83 -9.99 34.57
CA PRO A 344 -5.62 -11.04 35.20
C PRO A 344 -4.76 -12.18 35.77
N GLU A 345 -5.22 -12.77 36.87
CA GLU A 345 -4.60 -13.96 37.44
C GLU A 345 -4.56 -15.11 36.42
N GLY A 346 -3.42 -15.81 36.33
CA GLY A 346 -3.17 -16.87 35.36
C GLY A 346 -2.51 -16.44 34.05
N VAL A 347 -2.49 -15.14 33.72
CA VAL A 347 -1.79 -14.59 32.53
C VAL A 347 -0.30 -14.34 32.79
N LYS A 348 0.10 -14.25 34.07
CA LYS A 348 1.49 -13.99 34.51
C LYS A 348 2.37 -15.24 34.29
N HIS A 349 3.06 -15.28 33.16
CA HIS A 349 4.00 -16.34 32.75
C HIS A 349 5.32 -15.71 32.23
N ASP A 350 6.33 -16.53 31.93
CA ASP A 350 7.61 -16.17 31.29
C ASP A 350 7.51 -15.13 30.15
N GLU A 351 6.44 -15.15 29.33
CA GLU A 351 6.25 -14.16 28.26
C GLU A 351 6.04 -12.75 28.82
N ILE A 352 5.27 -12.61 29.91
CA ILE A 352 5.07 -11.32 30.60
C ILE A 352 6.37 -10.84 31.25
N GLU A 353 7.14 -11.74 31.86
CA GLU A 353 8.46 -11.41 32.42
C GLU A 353 9.47 -11.00 31.34
N LEU A 354 9.37 -11.58 30.14
CA LEU A 354 10.15 -11.13 28.99
C LEU A 354 9.74 -9.72 28.54
N ILE A 355 8.43 -9.44 28.42
CA ILE A 355 7.93 -8.10 28.07
C ILE A 355 8.41 -7.07 29.09
N LYS A 356 8.27 -7.35 30.38
CA LYS A 356 8.73 -6.49 31.48
C LYS A 356 10.23 -6.18 31.38
N ARG A 357 11.07 -7.21 31.17
CA ARG A 357 12.53 -7.03 30.97
C ARG A 357 12.82 -6.16 29.74
N LYS A 358 12.12 -6.39 28.62
CA LYS A 358 12.28 -5.58 27.40
C LYS A 358 11.85 -4.13 27.65
N LEU A 359 10.72 -3.88 28.32
CA LEU A 359 10.21 -2.55 28.64
C LEU A 359 11.20 -1.75 29.51
N LYS A 360 11.73 -2.37 30.57
CA LYS A 360 12.78 -1.78 31.43
C LYS A 360 14.04 -1.43 30.62
N ARG A 361 14.49 -2.32 29.73
CA ARG A 361 15.64 -2.05 28.85
C ARG A 361 15.38 -0.91 27.88
N ARG A 362 14.21 -0.90 27.24
CA ARG A 362 13.77 0.12 26.28
C ARG A 362 13.69 1.52 26.89
N ARG A 363 13.32 1.62 28.18
CA ARG A 363 13.30 2.89 28.93
C ARG A 363 14.65 3.61 28.89
N LEU A 364 15.75 2.85 28.86
CA LEU A 364 17.11 3.41 28.85
C LEU A 364 17.52 4.00 27.49
N GLU A 365 16.76 3.76 26.42
CA GLU A 365 17.05 4.23 25.06
C GLU A 365 16.19 5.42 24.61
N LEU A 366 15.26 5.89 25.46
CA LEU A 366 14.23 6.84 25.05
C LEU A 366 14.78 8.15 24.48
N GLU A 367 15.83 8.70 25.09
CA GLU A 367 16.47 9.92 24.58
C GLU A 367 17.04 9.73 23.17
N ALA A 368 17.72 8.61 22.93
CA ALA A 368 18.30 8.30 21.62
C ALA A 368 17.20 8.05 20.58
N VAL A 369 16.10 7.41 20.96
CA VAL A 369 14.93 7.17 20.10
C VAL A 369 14.24 8.47 19.74
N ALA A 370 14.03 9.35 20.72
CA ALA A 370 13.39 10.65 20.54
C ALA A 370 14.22 11.53 19.58
N SER A 371 15.54 11.59 19.80
CA SER A 371 16.49 12.29 18.90
C SER A 371 16.47 11.70 17.49
N GLN A 372 16.55 10.37 17.36
CA GLN A 372 16.53 9.71 16.05
C GLN A 372 15.22 9.97 15.31
N TYR A 373 14.08 9.93 16.01
CA TYR A 373 12.78 10.16 15.39
C TYR A 373 12.59 11.61 14.98
N TYR A 374 13.00 12.56 15.82
CA TYR A 374 13.06 13.98 15.47
C TYR A 374 13.83 14.20 14.16
N ARG A 375 15.04 13.63 14.03
CA ARG A 375 15.84 13.74 12.80
C ARG A 375 15.16 13.11 11.57
N LEU A 376 14.32 12.10 11.76
CA LEU A 376 13.52 11.54 10.67
C LEU A 376 12.45 12.54 10.19
N LEU A 377 11.77 13.22 11.10
CA LEU A 377 10.81 14.29 10.78
C LEU A 377 11.51 15.47 10.07
N GLN A 378 12.69 15.87 10.56
CA GLN A 378 13.49 16.98 10.01
C GLN A 378 14.24 16.67 8.70
N ARG A 379 14.15 15.42 8.21
CA ARG A 379 14.72 15.06 6.91
C ARG A 379 13.95 15.70 5.74
N THR A 380 12.63 15.82 5.89
CA THR A 380 11.71 16.33 4.87
C THR A 380 10.59 17.15 5.53
N PRO A 381 10.91 18.19 6.31
CA PRO A 381 9.92 18.96 7.05
C PRO A 381 8.90 19.59 6.11
N VAL A 382 7.64 19.56 6.56
CA VAL A 382 6.52 20.28 5.97
C VAL A 382 6.05 21.29 7.00
N VAL A 383 6.06 22.57 6.63
CA VAL A 383 5.62 23.66 7.49
C VAL A 383 4.52 24.42 6.76
N ALA A 384 3.36 24.53 7.39
CA ALA A 384 2.25 25.33 6.91
C ALA A 384 2.12 26.59 7.78
N GLY A 385 1.80 27.72 7.13
CA GLY A 385 1.31 28.94 7.76
C GLY A 385 -0.15 28.79 8.19
N SER A 386 -0.94 29.84 7.96
CA SER A 386 -2.35 29.96 8.29
C SER A 386 -3.15 30.47 7.08
N ASN A 387 -4.48 30.48 7.20
CA ASN A 387 -5.37 31.10 6.22
C ASN A 387 -5.38 32.63 6.32
N GLN A 388 -4.66 33.19 7.31
CA GLN A 388 -4.37 34.62 7.42
C GLN A 388 -3.03 34.91 6.74
N SER A 389 -2.78 36.16 6.36
CA SER A 389 -1.50 36.55 5.76
C SER A 389 -0.33 36.24 6.69
N ASP A 390 0.71 35.60 6.16
CA ASP A 390 1.94 35.24 6.89
C ASP A 390 3.18 35.87 6.23
N TYR A 391 4.14 36.33 7.05
CA TYR A 391 5.46 36.74 6.57
C TYR A 391 6.50 35.68 6.90
N PHE A 392 6.94 34.95 5.87
CA PHE A 392 7.96 33.91 5.94
C PHE A 392 9.34 34.50 5.67
N LEU A 393 10.19 34.56 6.69
CA LEU A 393 11.59 34.93 6.58
C LEU A 393 12.48 33.68 6.62
N ILE A 394 13.22 33.43 5.55
CA ILE A 394 14.12 32.29 5.39
C ILE A 394 15.55 32.80 5.32
N GLU A 395 16.31 32.60 6.39
CA GLU A 395 17.69 33.05 6.50
C GLU A 395 18.67 31.87 6.38
N ARG A 396 19.53 31.92 5.37
CA ARG A 396 20.63 30.96 5.21
C ARG A 396 21.90 31.50 5.85
N GLN A 397 22.43 30.73 6.80
CA GLN A 397 23.58 31.07 7.61
C GLN A 397 24.71 30.04 7.37
N GLU A 398 25.93 30.51 7.24
CA GLU A 398 27.12 29.65 7.19
C GLU A 398 27.34 28.95 8.55
N PRO A 399 27.87 27.71 8.58
CA PRO A 399 28.29 26.91 7.43
C PRO A 399 27.20 26.01 6.83
N ASP A 400 26.11 25.76 7.56
CA ASP A 400 25.09 24.76 7.19
C ASP A 400 23.75 24.91 7.91
N ARG A 401 23.33 26.15 8.22
CA ARG A 401 22.08 26.42 8.96
C ARG A 401 21.10 27.23 8.10
N THR A 402 19.84 26.83 8.12
CA THR A 402 18.73 27.62 7.59
C THR A 402 17.77 27.90 8.73
N VAL A 403 17.46 29.16 9.00
CA VAL A 403 16.49 29.58 10.01
C VAL A 403 15.22 30.05 9.29
N LEU A 404 14.09 29.46 9.65
CA LEU A 404 12.76 29.88 9.20
C LEU A 404 12.10 30.65 10.34
N ARG A 405 11.60 31.83 10.04
CA ARG A 405 10.69 32.57 10.92
C ARG A 405 9.39 32.88 10.22
N ILE A 406 8.28 32.71 10.92
CA ILE A 406 6.96 33.10 10.46
C ILE A 406 6.46 34.20 11.39
N TYR A 407 6.18 35.36 10.82
CA TYR A 407 5.66 36.51 11.53
C TYR A 407 4.21 36.77 11.14
N ASP A 408 3.50 37.33 12.11
CA ASP A 408 2.21 37.94 11.87
C ASP A 408 2.41 39.37 11.34
N PRO A 409 2.05 39.69 10.09
CA PRO A 409 2.35 40.99 9.49
C PRO A 409 1.57 42.15 10.13
N GLU A 410 0.44 41.87 10.78
CA GLU A 410 -0.37 42.90 11.44
C GLU A 410 0.22 43.35 12.79
N THR A 411 0.73 42.40 13.57
CA THR A 411 1.27 42.65 14.92
C THR A 411 2.79 42.77 14.96
N GLY A 412 3.49 42.17 13.99
CA GLY A 412 4.94 42.00 13.99
C GLY A 412 5.45 40.85 14.87
N ASP A 413 4.54 40.08 15.50
CA ASP A 413 4.90 39.00 16.40
C ASP A 413 5.52 37.81 15.65
N CYS A 414 6.64 37.30 16.15
CA CYS A 414 7.22 36.05 15.65
C CYS A 414 6.42 34.86 16.21
N ARG A 415 5.65 34.20 15.34
CA ARG A 415 4.76 33.07 15.71
C ARG A 415 5.46 31.73 15.67
N LEU A 416 6.49 31.60 14.83
CA LEU A 416 7.30 30.39 14.72
C LEU A 416 8.75 30.76 14.39
N GLU A 417 9.70 30.15 15.09
CA GLU A 417 11.10 30.11 14.69
C GLU A 417 11.56 28.64 14.65
N GLN A 418 12.15 28.21 13.54
CA GLN A 418 12.70 26.86 13.38
C GLN A 418 14.05 26.87 12.70
N GLN A 419 14.85 25.85 13.02
CA GLN A 419 16.21 25.74 12.53
C GLN A 419 16.41 24.40 11.83
N PHE A 420 17.00 24.46 10.65
CA PHE A 420 17.26 23.29 9.82
C PHE A 420 18.74 23.17 9.50
N SER A 421 19.25 21.94 9.58
CA SER A 421 20.63 21.62 9.23
C SER A 421 20.75 21.22 7.76
N GLY A 422 21.63 21.87 7.02
CA GLY A 422 21.97 21.51 5.64
C GLY A 422 22.62 20.13 5.47
N LYS A 423 23.07 19.50 6.55
CA LYS A 423 23.54 18.11 6.54
C LYS A 423 22.38 17.10 6.56
N GLU A 424 21.39 17.39 7.41
CA GLU A 424 20.33 16.44 7.77
C GLU A 424 19.09 16.61 6.90
N THR A 425 18.67 17.86 6.70
CA THR A 425 17.48 18.22 5.91
C THR A 425 17.76 18.04 4.42
N LYS A 426 16.91 17.27 3.74
CA LYS A 426 17.03 17.00 2.30
C LYS A 426 16.19 17.93 1.45
N GLU A 427 15.07 18.40 1.97
CA GLU A 427 14.22 19.43 1.37
C GLU A 427 13.24 19.95 2.43
N LEU A 428 12.70 21.15 2.22
CA LEU A 428 11.70 21.80 3.09
C LEU A 428 10.51 22.24 2.24
N TRP A 429 9.29 21.90 2.66
CA TRP A 429 8.06 22.33 1.98
C TRP A 429 7.36 23.38 2.85
N LEU A 430 7.18 24.58 2.31
CA LEU A 430 6.56 25.72 2.98
C LEU A 430 5.25 26.06 2.28
N TYR A 431 4.15 25.92 3.01
CA TYR A 431 2.80 26.22 2.52
C TYR A 431 2.30 27.54 3.10
N GLY A 432 1.94 28.49 2.22
CA GLY A 432 1.31 29.75 2.59
C GLY A 432 -0.20 29.65 2.88
N LEU A 433 -0.88 28.65 2.29
CA LEU A 433 -2.34 28.47 2.39
C LEU A 433 -3.11 29.67 1.79
N ALA A 434 -4.20 30.13 2.40
CA ALA A 434 -5.13 31.09 1.78
C ALA A 434 -4.72 32.57 1.91
N GLY A 435 -3.75 32.90 2.76
CA GLY A 435 -3.34 34.28 3.06
C GLY A 435 -2.62 35.00 1.92
N ASN A 436 -2.50 36.33 2.04
CA ASN A 436 -1.64 37.13 1.16
C ASN A 436 -0.21 37.12 1.72
N ASP A 437 0.49 36.02 1.48
CA ASP A 437 1.77 35.74 2.15
C ASP A 437 2.96 36.46 1.52
N THR A 438 3.96 36.78 2.34
CA THR A 438 5.25 37.29 1.85
C THR A 438 6.35 36.30 2.16
N PHE A 439 7.05 35.81 1.14
CA PHE A 439 8.22 34.96 1.28
C PHE A 439 9.49 35.75 1.00
N GLU A 440 10.31 35.93 2.02
CA GLU A 440 11.63 36.52 1.89
C GLU A 440 12.74 35.51 2.13
N VAL A 441 13.71 35.46 1.20
CA VAL A 441 14.89 34.61 1.30
C VAL A 441 16.16 35.46 1.32
N LYS A 442 16.88 35.39 2.44
CA LYS A 442 18.11 36.14 2.72
C LYS A 442 19.28 35.20 3.06
N GLY A 443 20.50 35.73 2.90
CA GLY A 443 21.73 35.03 3.24
C GLY A 443 22.13 33.93 2.26
N ASN A 444 23.26 33.28 2.54
CA ASN A 444 23.83 32.23 1.71
C ASN A 444 24.53 31.18 2.58
N THR A 445 24.59 29.95 2.11
CA THR A 445 25.27 28.85 2.80
C THR A 445 25.80 27.83 1.79
N ARG A 446 26.98 27.26 2.03
CA ARG A 446 27.56 26.23 1.15
C ARG A 446 26.75 24.92 1.13
N LYS A 447 26.03 24.61 2.21
CA LYS A 447 25.23 23.38 2.35
C LYS A 447 23.73 23.64 2.26
N ASP A 448 23.29 24.24 1.16
CA ASP A 448 21.89 24.49 0.90
C ASP A 448 21.11 23.22 0.48
N PHE A 449 19.81 23.20 0.75
CA PHE A 449 18.87 22.17 0.32
C PHE A 449 17.68 22.80 -0.44
N PRO A 450 16.96 22.04 -1.28
CA PRO A 450 15.74 22.49 -1.94
C PRO A 450 14.67 23.00 -0.96
N ILE A 451 14.18 24.22 -1.16
CA ILE A 451 13.04 24.78 -0.44
C ILE A 451 11.92 25.01 -1.44
N TYR A 452 10.75 24.45 -1.16
CA TYR A 452 9.54 24.54 -1.97
C TYR A 452 8.62 25.57 -1.31
N LEU A 453 8.48 26.73 -1.93
CA LEU A 453 7.53 27.77 -1.53
C LEU A 453 6.22 27.52 -2.29
N ILE A 454 5.14 27.31 -1.57
CA ILE A 454 3.86 26.85 -2.13
C ILE A 454 2.81 27.86 -1.69
N SER A 455 2.47 28.79 -2.59
CA SER A 455 1.37 29.71 -2.36
C SER A 455 0.04 28.98 -2.55
N GLY A 456 -0.94 29.29 -1.70
CA GLY A 456 -2.32 28.90 -1.94
C GLY A 456 -3.10 30.04 -2.58
N GLU A 457 -4.38 30.16 -2.23
CA GLU A 457 -5.37 30.93 -3.01
C GLU A 457 -5.14 32.46 -3.02
N GLY A 458 -4.45 33.00 -2.01
CA GLY A 458 -4.13 34.42 -1.88
C GLY A 458 -3.11 34.94 -2.89
N GLU A 459 -2.81 36.24 -2.82
CA GLU A 459 -1.76 36.87 -3.63
C GLU A 459 -0.45 36.94 -2.84
N SER A 460 0.47 36.00 -3.11
CA SER A 460 1.76 35.94 -2.42
C SER A 460 2.84 36.80 -3.10
N GLN A 461 3.68 37.44 -2.29
CA GLN A 461 4.84 38.22 -2.71
C GLN A 461 6.15 37.47 -2.44
N TYR A 462 7.14 37.62 -3.32
CA TYR A 462 8.41 36.88 -3.25
C TYR A 462 9.61 37.83 -3.32
N GLN A 463 10.39 37.89 -2.23
CA GLN A 463 11.63 38.65 -2.13
C GLN A 463 12.83 37.68 -2.10
N LEU A 464 13.24 37.21 -3.29
CA LEU A 464 14.23 36.14 -3.44
C LEU A 464 15.64 36.66 -3.73
N ASN A 465 16.19 37.45 -2.80
CA ASN A 465 17.53 38.02 -2.94
C ASN A 465 18.62 36.95 -3.13
N HIS A 466 18.39 35.72 -2.65
CA HIS A 466 19.26 34.55 -2.87
C HIS A 466 18.43 33.29 -3.21
N ASN A 467 18.23 33.03 -4.51
CA ASN A 467 17.25 32.03 -4.99
C ASN A 467 17.80 30.62 -5.26
N ARG A 468 19.05 30.31 -4.92
CA ARG A 468 19.65 29.00 -5.20
C ARG A 468 18.83 27.87 -4.53
N LYS A 469 18.40 26.86 -5.31
CA LYS A 469 17.54 25.75 -4.84
C LYS A 469 16.21 26.20 -4.21
N ILE A 470 15.72 27.40 -4.52
CA ILE A 470 14.36 27.82 -4.19
C ILE A 470 13.45 27.46 -5.36
N HIS A 471 12.32 26.82 -5.06
CA HIS A 471 11.30 26.45 -6.04
C HIS A 471 9.97 27.04 -5.62
N VAL A 472 9.36 27.85 -6.49
CA VAL A 472 8.07 28.49 -6.24
C VAL A 472 6.96 27.73 -6.97
N TYR A 473 5.84 27.52 -6.30
CA TYR A 473 4.64 26.84 -6.78
C TYR A 473 3.42 27.68 -6.45
N ASP A 474 2.55 27.84 -7.45
CA ASP A 474 1.35 28.68 -7.36
C ASP A 474 0.09 27.87 -7.00
N LYS A 475 -1.09 28.50 -6.99
CA LYS A 475 -2.43 28.07 -6.51
C LYS A 475 -2.92 26.63 -6.77
N ASP A 476 -2.27 25.86 -7.63
CA ASP A 476 -2.69 24.50 -8.00
C ASP A 476 -2.39 23.43 -6.92
N TYR A 477 -1.68 23.79 -5.83
CA TYR A 477 -1.15 22.83 -4.86
C TYR A 477 -1.84 22.96 -3.50
N LYS A 478 -2.96 22.25 -3.32
CA LYS A 478 -3.64 22.16 -2.03
C LYS A 478 -2.74 21.53 -0.96
N TYR A 479 -2.82 22.07 0.25
CA TYR A 479 -2.18 21.47 1.42
C TYR A 479 -2.88 20.16 1.78
N ASP A 480 -2.08 19.13 2.00
CA ASP A 480 -2.52 17.82 2.46
C ASP A 480 -1.43 17.33 3.43
N TYR A 481 -1.75 17.29 4.71
CA TYR A 481 -0.77 16.88 5.73
C TYR A 481 -0.37 15.40 5.59
N GLN A 482 -1.19 14.55 4.95
CA GLN A 482 -0.85 13.15 4.66
C GLN A 482 0.19 13.03 3.54
N LYS A 483 0.38 14.10 2.76
CA LYS A 483 1.35 14.16 1.68
C LYS A 483 2.77 14.23 2.25
N ILE A 484 3.37 13.07 2.51
CA ILE A 484 4.79 12.95 2.93
C ILE A 484 5.67 12.35 1.84
N LYS A 485 6.99 12.61 1.90
CA LYS A 485 7.97 11.97 1.00
C LYS A 485 8.33 10.57 1.46
N TYR A 486 8.22 9.60 0.56
CA TYR A 486 8.63 8.22 0.84
C TYR A 486 9.01 7.48 -0.44
N HIS A 487 9.59 6.29 -0.28
CA HIS A 487 9.81 5.36 -1.37
C HIS A 487 9.20 4.00 -1.06
N LYS A 488 8.83 3.27 -2.09
CA LYS A 488 8.34 1.90 -2.02
C LYS A 488 9.25 1.00 -2.83
N ILE A 489 9.56 -0.16 -2.26
CA ILE A 489 10.28 -1.24 -2.93
C ILE A 489 9.32 -2.43 -3.05
N SER A 490 9.20 -3.00 -4.24
CA SER A 490 8.41 -4.21 -4.48
C SER A 490 9.15 -5.23 -5.34
N PHE A 491 8.76 -6.49 -5.17
CA PHE A 491 9.29 -7.63 -5.89
C PHE A 491 8.15 -8.36 -6.57
N THR A 492 8.26 -8.58 -7.89
CA THR A 492 7.22 -9.22 -8.70
C THR A 492 7.80 -10.41 -9.46
N PRO A 493 7.50 -11.65 -9.07
CA PRO A 493 7.85 -12.82 -9.87
C PRO A 493 6.98 -12.88 -11.13
N TRP A 494 7.53 -13.43 -12.20
CA TRP A 494 6.78 -13.74 -13.42
C TRP A 494 7.34 -15.02 -14.06
N GLY A 495 6.46 -15.82 -14.66
CA GLY A 495 6.87 -17.09 -15.22
C GLY A 495 5.96 -17.56 -16.34
N ILE A 496 6.53 -18.19 -17.34
CA ILE A 496 5.79 -18.89 -18.40
C ILE A 496 6.48 -20.22 -18.68
N TYR A 497 5.69 -21.27 -18.81
CA TYR A 497 6.09 -22.49 -19.48
C TYR A 497 5.35 -22.56 -20.80
N ASP A 498 6.07 -22.81 -21.88
CA ASP A 498 5.48 -23.08 -23.17
C ASP A 498 6.12 -24.33 -23.77
N SER A 499 5.32 -25.18 -24.41
CA SER A 499 5.80 -26.43 -25.01
C SER A 499 6.93 -26.23 -26.03
N ASP A 500 7.04 -25.07 -26.69
CA ASP A 500 8.22 -24.71 -27.48
C ASP A 500 9.31 -24.15 -26.56
N LYS A 501 9.08 -23.02 -25.88
CA LYS A 501 10.15 -22.29 -25.15
C LYS A 501 10.73 -23.02 -23.93
N GLY A 502 10.00 -23.96 -23.35
CA GLY A 502 10.28 -24.53 -22.05
C GLY A 502 9.97 -23.54 -20.92
N ILE A 503 10.64 -23.70 -19.79
CA ILE A 503 10.45 -22.87 -18.59
C ILE A 503 11.20 -21.54 -18.74
N SER A 504 10.46 -20.44 -18.60
CA SER A 504 10.96 -19.07 -18.52
C SER A 504 10.55 -18.46 -17.19
N LEU A 505 11.50 -18.27 -16.29
CA LEU A 505 11.26 -17.67 -14.98
C LEU A 505 12.05 -16.38 -14.84
N GLY A 506 11.42 -15.39 -14.25
CA GLY A 506 12.05 -14.12 -13.96
C GLY A 506 11.41 -13.38 -12.80
N THR A 507 12.01 -12.24 -12.48
CA THR A 507 11.51 -11.34 -11.44
C THR A 507 11.82 -9.89 -11.79
N PHE A 508 11.02 -8.97 -11.27
CA PHE A 508 11.27 -7.53 -11.28
C PHE A 508 11.44 -7.00 -9.86
N PHE A 509 12.52 -6.26 -9.64
CA PHE A 509 12.70 -5.35 -8.52
C PHE A 509 12.22 -3.96 -8.93
N THR A 510 11.28 -3.37 -8.19
CA THR A 510 10.71 -2.06 -8.50
C THR A 510 10.96 -1.10 -7.35
N TYR A 511 11.60 0.03 -7.64
CA TYR A 511 11.78 1.16 -6.73
C TYR A 511 10.90 2.32 -7.21
N THR A 512 9.99 2.80 -6.37
CA THR A 512 9.08 3.92 -6.67
C THR A 512 9.31 5.04 -5.67
N MET A 513 9.58 6.25 -6.16
CA MET A 513 9.73 7.45 -5.33
C MET A 513 8.45 8.28 -5.36
N TYR A 514 8.00 8.70 -4.18
CA TYR A 514 6.89 9.63 -3.98
C TYR A 514 7.41 10.88 -3.27
N GLY A 515 7.75 11.92 -4.04
CA GLY A 515 8.15 13.24 -3.53
C GLY A 515 7.01 14.27 -3.63
N PHE A 516 7.38 15.56 -3.59
CA PHE A 516 6.42 16.66 -3.69
C PHE A 516 5.61 16.62 -5.00
N LYS A 517 6.32 16.59 -6.15
CA LYS A 517 5.74 16.39 -7.47
C LYS A 517 5.53 14.91 -7.73
N ARG A 518 4.28 14.44 -7.72
CA ARG A 518 3.92 13.04 -7.99
C ARG A 518 2.58 12.96 -8.72
N ALA A 519 2.54 12.24 -9.83
CA ALA A 519 1.32 11.98 -10.58
C ALA A 519 1.47 10.70 -11.44
N PRO A 520 1.23 9.48 -10.89
CA PRO A 520 0.86 9.15 -9.50
C PRO A 520 2.09 9.00 -8.56
N PHE A 521 3.29 8.92 -9.11
CA PHE A 521 4.57 8.91 -8.40
C PHE A 521 5.54 9.89 -9.06
N THR A 522 6.68 10.17 -8.44
CA THR A 522 7.70 11.10 -8.99
C THR A 522 8.54 10.42 -10.06
N TYR A 523 9.03 9.21 -9.77
CA TYR A 523 9.67 8.34 -10.75
C TYR A 523 9.65 6.89 -10.24
N GLN A 524 9.78 5.95 -11.18
CA GLN A 524 9.85 4.53 -10.89
C GLN A 524 10.95 3.87 -11.72
N HIS A 525 11.76 3.03 -11.08
CA HIS A 525 12.75 2.18 -11.73
C HIS A 525 12.36 0.72 -11.53
N ARG A 526 12.27 -0.04 -12.62
CA ARG A 526 12.04 -1.48 -12.62
C ARG A 526 13.24 -2.16 -13.24
N VAL A 527 13.91 -3.01 -12.47
CA VAL A 527 15.02 -3.85 -12.94
C VAL A 527 14.56 -5.29 -12.89
N GLY A 528 14.55 -5.94 -14.05
CA GLY A 528 14.12 -7.32 -14.21
C GLY A 528 15.24 -8.22 -14.68
N TYR A 529 15.18 -9.48 -14.27
CA TYR A 529 15.96 -10.56 -14.87
C TYR A 529 15.04 -11.73 -15.18
N ASN A 530 15.23 -12.33 -16.35
CA ASN A 530 14.58 -13.56 -16.75
C ASN A 530 15.59 -14.52 -17.35
N TYR A 531 15.48 -15.80 -17.01
CA TYR A 531 16.42 -16.85 -17.41
C TYR A 531 16.58 -17.00 -18.94
N LEU A 532 15.48 -16.87 -19.70
CA LEU A 532 15.48 -16.96 -21.17
C LEU A 532 15.68 -15.59 -21.84
N LYS A 533 15.05 -14.53 -21.32
CA LYS A 533 15.03 -13.21 -21.96
C LYS A 533 16.16 -12.27 -21.52
N GLY A 534 16.78 -12.48 -20.37
CA GLY A 534 17.91 -11.69 -19.88
C GLY A 534 17.51 -10.53 -18.95
N PHE A 535 18.35 -9.49 -18.92
CA PHE A 535 18.13 -8.29 -18.10
C PHE A 535 17.21 -7.30 -18.81
N MET A 536 16.31 -6.69 -18.05
CA MET A 536 15.40 -5.65 -18.53
C MET A 536 15.42 -4.49 -17.54
N TYR A 537 15.30 -3.28 -18.06
CA TYR A 537 15.16 -2.07 -17.29
C TYR A 537 14.01 -1.24 -17.86
N ALA A 538 13.15 -0.73 -16.99
CA ALA A 538 12.12 0.25 -17.33
C ALA A 538 12.16 1.39 -16.32
N GLY A 539 12.53 2.58 -16.77
CA GLY A 539 12.41 3.83 -16.03
C GLY A 539 11.14 4.56 -16.44
N ILE A 540 10.30 4.95 -15.49
CA ILE A 540 9.07 5.70 -15.72
C ILE A 540 9.19 7.04 -15.00
N PHE A 541 9.07 8.13 -15.75
CA PHE A 541 9.19 9.49 -15.24
C PHE A 541 7.94 10.28 -15.65
N PRO A 542 6.87 10.21 -14.84
CA PRO A 542 5.67 11.01 -15.07
C PRO A 542 5.97 12.49 -14.91
N ASN A 543 5.39 13.30 -15.78
CA ASN A 543 5.32 14.73 -15.56
C ASN A 543 4.24 15.05 -14.51
N TYR A 544 4.34 16.23 -13.91
CA TYR A 544 3.46 16.60 -12.81
C TYR A 544 2.00 16.79 -13.22
N ASP A 545 1.74 17.19 -14.47
CA ASP A 545 0.38 17.31 -15.00
C ASP A 545 -0.37 15.97 -15.11
N GLY A 546 0.32 14.85 -14.88
CA GLY A 546 -0.21 13.49 -14.97
C GLY A 546 -0.52 13.04 -16.39
N ARG A 547 -0.39 13.90 -17.41
CA ARG A 547 -0.74 13.64 -18.81
C ARG A 547 0.46 13.27 -19.66
N ARG A 548 1.66 13.72 -19.29
CA ARG A 548 2.89 13.45 -20.04
C ARG A 548 3.79 12.51 -19.25
N ARG A 549 4.43 11.55 -19.90
CA ARG A 549 5.30 10.56 -19.23
C ARG A 549 6.48 10.23 -20.14
N LEU A 550 7.70 10.24 -19.58
CA LEU A 550 8.89 9.73 -20.25
C LEU A 550 9.15 8.30 -19.77
N TYR A 551 9.32 7.38 -20.70
CA TYR A 551 9.76 6.01 -20.46
C TYR A 551 11.16 5.80 -21.03
N LEU A 552 12.00 5.12 -20.25
CA LEU A 552 13.33 4.68 -20.67
C LEU A 552 13.40 3.17 -20.53
N ASN A 553 13.22 2.45 -21.62
CA ASN A 553 13.31 1.00 -21.64
C ASN A 553 14.67 0.54 -22.18
N ALA A 554 15.28 -0.43 -21.53
CA ALA A 554 16.50 -1.07 -22.01
C ALA A 554 16.47 -2.57 -21.74
N SER A 555 17.08 -3.37 -22.63
CA SER A 555 17.21 -4.80 -22.39
C SER A 555 18.52 -5.36 -22.93
N ILE A 556 18.99 -6.41 -22.25
CA ILE A 556 20.16 -7.19 -22.64
C ILE A 556 19.74 -8.66 -22.60
N SER A 557 19.72 -9.28 -23.78
CA SER A 557 19.37 -10.69 -23.91
C SER A 557 20.26 -11.64 -23.09
N SER A 558 19.65 -12.72 -22.62
CA SER A 558 20.38 -13.88 -22.07
C SER A 558 21.09 -14.64 -23.20
N PRO A 559 22.20 -15.35 -22.94
CA PRO A 559 22.82 -16.27 -23.91
C PRO A 559 21.88 -17.38 -24.42
N ARG A 560 20.75 -17.59 -23.73
CA ARG A 560 19.69 -18.55 -24.09
C ARG A 560 18.59 -17.94 -24.96
N ASN A 561 18.60 -16.62 -25.18
CA ASN A 561 17.60 -15.95 -26.00
C ASN A 561 17.67 -16.48 -27.44
N PHE A 562 16.49 -16.77 -28.00
CA PHE A 562 16.35 -17.27 -29.35
C PHE A 562 15.06 -16.74 -29.98
N GLU A 563 15.07 -16.72 -31.30
CA GLU A 563 13.88 -16.56 -32.15
C GLU A 563 13.81 -17.80 -33.05
N ASN A 564 12.60 -18.26 -33.38
CA ASN A 564 12.49 -19.33 -34.38
C ASN A 564 12.56 -18.73 -35.80
N PHE A 565 13.02 -19.53 -36.76
CA PHE A 565 13.06 -19.21 -38.18
C PHE A 565 12.76 -20.45 -39.01
N PHE A 566 11.66 -20.41 -39.77
CA PHE A 566 11.20 -21.50 -40.65
C PHE A 566 11.30 -21.12 -42.14
N GLY A 567 11.78 -19.91 -42.44
CA GLY A 567 11.76 -19.30 -43.77
C GLY A 567 10.67 -18.25 -43.90
N PHE A 568 10.54 -17.68 -45.10
CA PHE A 568 9.55 -16.64 -45.40
C PHE A 568 8.33 -17.20 -46.14
N GLY A 569 7.15 -16.66 -45.85
CA GLY A 569 5.90 -17.05 -46.48
C GLY A 569 5.12 -18.15 -45.75
N ASN A 570 4.00 -18.52 -46.35
CA ASN A 570 3.04 -19.50 -45.82
C ASN A 570 3.40 -20.94 -46.19
N ASN A 571 4.16 -21.13 -47.27
CA ASN A 571 4.50 -22.46 -47.81
C ASN A 571 5.75 -23.08 -47.17
N THR A 572 6.25 -22.52 -46.07
CA THR A 572 7.43 -22.99 -45.35
C THR A 572 7.20 -24.35 -44.69
N ALA A 573 8.19 -25.25 -44.76
CA ALA A 573 8.10 -26.55 -44.10
C ALA A 573 8.13 -26.38 -42.57
N GLY A 574 7.28 -27.12 -41.86
CA GLY A 574 7.25 -27.09 -40.40
C GLY A 574 8.39 -27.86 -39.73
N TYR A 575 9.14 -28.66 -40.51
CA TYR A 575 10.26 -29.51 -40.07
C TYR A 575 9.89 -30.37 -38.84
N LYS A 576 8.79 -31.12 -38.93
CA LYS A 576 8.23 -31.87 -37.78
C LYS A 576 9.10 -33.04 -37.32
N GLU A 577 9.83 -33.66 -38.26
CA GLU A 577 10.75 -34.77 -37.98
C GLU A 577 12.10 -34.30 -37.40
N GLU A 578 12.38 -33.00 -37.46
CA GLU A 578 13.63 -32.43 -36.97
C GLU A 578 13.58 -32.08 -35.49
N LYS A 579 14.76 -32.03 -34.85
CA LYS A 579 14.87 -31.53 -33.47
C LYS A 579 14.42 -30.07 -33.42
N LYS A 580 13.68 -29.67 -32.37
CA LYS A 580 13.17 -28.27 -32.20
C LYS A 580 14.23 -27.19 -32.41
N ASN A 581 15.47 -27.45 -31.99
CA ASN A 581 16.58 -26.51 -32.12
C ASN A 581 16.95 -26.22 -33.59
N TYR A 582 16.61 -27.08 -34.56
CA TYR A 582 16.93 -26.90 -35.98
C TYR A 582 16.48 -25.53 -36.51
N ASN A 583 15.29 -25.09 -36.10
CA ASN A 583 14.71 -23.79 -36.47
C ASN A 583 15.00 -22.68 -35.45
N ARG A 584 15.79 -22.91 -34.40
CA ARG A 584 16.07 -21.89 -33.37
C ARG A 584 17.34 -21.13 -33.69
N VAL A 585 17.20 -19.81 -33.80
CA VAL A 585 18.30 -18.88 -34.01
C VAL A 585 18.60 -18.20 -32.69
N LYS A 586 19.76 -18.52 -32.08
CA LYS A 586 20.21 -17.82 -30.88
C LYS A 586 20.53 -16.39 -31.24
N LEU A 587 19.86 -15.44 -30.59
CA LEU A 587 19.91 -14.03 -30.94
C LEU A 587 20.38 -13.22 -29.74
N ARG A 588 21.57 -12.62 -29.86
CA ARG A 588 22.04 -11.65 -28.87
C ARG A 588 21.49 -10.28 -29.25
N THR A 589 20.63 -9.75 -28.40
CA THR A 589 20.03 -8.43 -28.51
C THR A 589 20.47 -7.49 -27.40
N TYR A 590 20.66 -6.23 -27.77
CA TYR A 590 20.74 -5.08 -26.87
C TYR A 590 19.77 -4.03 -27.39
N MET A 591 18.88 -3.55 -26.55
CA MET A 591 17.84 -2.61 -26.95
C MET A 591 17.85 -1.42 -25.99
N PHE A 592 17.69 -0.22 -26.54
CA PHE A 592 17.41 1.00 -25.80
C PHE A 592 16.28 1.75 -26.52
N ASN A 593 15.14 1.89 -25.85
CA ASN A 593 13.90 2.40 -26.42
C ASN A 593 13.34 3.52 -25.52
N PRO A 594 13.80 4.76 -25.68
CA PRO A 594 13.17 5.91 -25.04
C PRO A 594 11.82 6.20 -25.70
N SER A 595 10.80 6.51 -24.90
CA SER A 595 9.52 6.98 -25.43
C SER A 595 8.90 8.09 -24.57
N PHE A 596 8.14 8.95 -25.23
CA PHE A 596 7.41 10.05 -24.63
C PHE A 596 5.92 9.86 -24.92
N GLU A 597 5.15 9.65 -23.87
CA GLU A 597 3.70 9.42 -23.88
C GLU A 597 2.97 10.70 -23.48
N MET A 598 1.87 11.00 -24.18
CA MET A 598 1.01 12.14 -23.93
C MET A 598 -0.46 11.75 -24.04
N ASP A 599 -1.19 11.95 -22.95
CA ASP A 599 -2.65 11.81 -22.90
C ASP A 599 -3.28 13.02 -23.64
N LEU A 600 -3.81 12.79 -24.85
CA LEU A 600 -4.52 13.82 -25.63
C LEU A 600 -5.90 14.10 -25.03
N ARG A 601 -6.57 13.02 -24.63
CA ARG A 601 -7.85 12.98 -23.90
C ARG A 601 -7.80 11.82 -22.92
N LYS A 602 -8.79 11.72 -22.03
CA LYS A 602 -8.87 10.64 -21.01
C LYS A 602 -8.76 9.22 -21.60
N GLU A 603 -9.22 9.04 -22.84
CA GLU A 603 -9.29 7.76 -23.55
C GLU A 603 -8.29 7.66 -24.71
N GLU A 604 -7.53 8.74 -25.00
CA GLU A 604 -6.69 8.86 -26.20
C GLU A 604 -5.25 9.19 -25.81
N VAL A 605 -4.32 8.33 -26.20
CA VAL A 605 -2.90 8.43 -25.83
C VAL A 605 -2.05 8.43 -27.09
N MET A 606 -1.12 9.38 -27.19
CA MET A 606 -0.10 9.44 -28.24
C MET A 606 1.27 9.14 -27.64
N THR A 607 2.02 8.22 -28.23
CA THR A 607 3.37 7.86 -27.80
C THR A 607 4.35 8.05 -28.94
N PHE A 608 5.36 8.89 -28.74
CA PHE A 608 6.50 9.01 -29.66
C PHE A 608 7.66 8.19 -29.10
N PHE A 609 8.32 7.40 -29.94
CA PHE A 609 9.40 6.54 -29.48
C PHE A 609 10.60 6.53 -30.41
N GLY A 610 11.77 6.36 -29.81
CA GLY A 610 13.01 6.04 -30.48
C GLY A 610 13.45 4.61 -30.15
N SER A 611 14.32 4.05 -30.98
CA SER A 611 14.93 2.75 -30.75
C SER A 611 16.39 2.75 -31.21
N LEU A 612 17.24 2.15 -30.40
CA LEU A 612 18.59 1.73 -30.74
C LEU A 612 18.69 0.24 -30.44
N ASP A 613 18.66 -0.56 -31.51
CA ASP A 613 18.63 -2.01 -31.42
C ASP A 613 19.94 -2.58 -31.97
N MET A 614 20.58 -3.49 -31.24
CA MET A 614 21.66 -4.32 -31.73
C MET A 614 21.22 -5.76 -31.81
N TYR A 615 21.46 -6.40 -32.96
CA TYR A 615 21.19 -7.81 -33.18
C TYR A 615 22.47 -8.52 -33.64
N LYS A 616 22.69 -9.71 -33.09
CA LYS A 616 23.70 -10.65 -33.58
C LYS A 616 23.16 -12.07 -33.51
N ALA A 617 22.87 -12.66 -34.67
CA ALA A 617 22.55 -14.06 -34.76
C ALA A 617 23.81 -14.90 -34.51
N LYS A 618 23.72 -15.92 -33.66
CA LYS A 618 24.83 -16.84 -33.42
C LYS A 618 24.94 -17.78 -34.62
N ARG A 619 26.16 -17.92 -35.15
CA ARG A 619 26.49 -18.95 -36.14
C ARG A 619 26.40 -20.34 -35.50
N THR A 620 25.67 -21.23 -36.15
CA THR A 620 25.53 -22.65 -35.81
C THR A 620 25.20 -23.38 -37.10
N ASP A 621 26.15 -24.17 -37.60
CA ASP A 621 26.11 -24.71 -38.96
C ASP A 621 25.05 -25.83 -39.13
N ASP A 622 24.56 -26.40 -38.02
CA ASP A 622 23.52 -27.45 -37.97
C ASP A 622 22.07 -26.90 -37.97
N ARG A 623 21.85 -25.66 -38.44
CA ARG A 623 20.57 -24.94 -38.31
C ARG A 623 20.01 -24.51 -39.66
N TYR A 624 18.68 -24.49 -39.75
CA TYR A 624 17.96 -24.10 -40.96
C TYR A 624 18.30 -22.67 -41.43
N ILE A 625 18.59 -21.74 -40.52
CA ILE A 625 19.00 -20.38 -40.91
C ILE A 625 20.22 -20.37 -41.85
N TYR A 626 21.11 -21.36 -41.71
CA TYR A 626 22.32 -21.47 -42.52
C TYR A 626 22.04 -21.86 -43.96
N THR A 627 21.07 -22.75 -44.19
CA THR A 627 20.69 -23.19 -45.54
C THR A 627 20.03 -22.07 -46.35
N VAL A 628 19.46 -21.06 -45.66
CA VAL A 628 18.80 -19.91 -46.30
C VAL A 628 19.75 -18.75 -46.53
N TYR A 629 20.55 -18.38 -45.53
CA TYR A 629 21.38 -17.16 -45.60
C TYR A 629 22.83 -17.42 -46.07
N GLY A 630 23.36 -18.64 -45.93
CA GLY A 630 24.76 -18.98 -46.26
C GLY A 630 25.79 -18.51 -45.22
N GLU A 631 27.04 -18.97 -45.33
CA GLU A 631 28.04 -18.84 -44.25
C GLU A 631 28.42 -17.38 -43.91
N ASP A 632 28.56 -16.54 -44.94
CA ASP A 632 29.14 -15.19 -44.83
C ASP A 632 28.08 -14.07 -44.72
N HIS A 633 26.82 -14.43 -44.52
CA HIS A 633 25.73 -13.47 -44.51
C HIS A 633 25.88 -12.42 -43.38
N PRO A 634 25.65 -11.12 -43.66
CA PRO A 634 25.76 -10.05 -42.65
C PRO A 634 24.92 -10.24 -41.38
N ILE A 635 23.90 -11.09 -41.41
CA ILE A 635 23.03 -11.40 -40.26
C ILE A 635 23.78 -12.03 -39.06
N PHE A 636 24.88 -12.75 -39.33
CA PHE A 636 25.74 -13.36 -38.30
C PHE A 636 26.76 -12.36 -37.72
N ARG A 637 26.86 -11.16 -38.32
CA ARG A 637 27.67 -10.05 -37.81
C ARG A 637 26.81 -9.15 -36.91
N THR A 638 27.46 -8.24 -36.19
CA THR A 638 26.74 -7.28 -35.35
C THR A 638 26.07 -6.21 -36.21
N ASN A 639 24.73 -6.20 -36.18
CA ASN A 639 23.88 -5.23 -36.87
C ASN A 639 23.31 -4.24 -35.86
N TYR A 640 23.37 -2.95 -36.19
CA TYR A 640 22.81 -1.88 -35.37
C TYR A 640 21.71 -1.19 -36.16
N PHE A 641 20.57 -0.97 -35.53
CA PHE A 641 19.45 -0.26 -36.11
C PHE A 641 19.08 0.92 -35.22
N VAL A 642 18.80 2.04 -35.86
CA VAL A 642 18.08 3.15 -35.25
C VAL A 642 16.65 3.14 -35.79
N GLY A 643 15.69 3.53 -34.98
CA GLY A 643 14.32 3.70 -35.44
C GLY A 643 13.59 4.78 -34.68
N LEU A 644 12.58 5.33 -35.34
CA LEU A 644 11.68 6.35 -34.82
C LEU A 644 10.25 5.95 -35.18
N GLY A 645 9.30 6.29 -34.33
CA GLY A 645 7.90 6.03 -34.60
C GLY A 645 6.96 6.72 -33.65
N ALA A 646 5.68 6.59 -33.95
CA ALA A 646 4.59 7.06 -33.13
C ALA A 646 3.49 6.00 -33.05
N THR A 647 2.85 5.93 -31.89
CA THR A 647 1.70 5.07 -31.60
C THR A 647 0.55 5.93 -31.10
N TYR A 648 -0.61 5.79 -31.73
CA TYR A 648 -1.87 6.39 -31.28
C TYR A 648 -2.80 5.29 -30.78
N ARG A 649 -3.22 5.38 -29.53
CA ARG A 649 -4.07 4.40 -28.86
C ARG A 649 -5.34 5.05 -28.34
N ILE A 650 -6.47 4.40 -28.58
CA ILE A 650 -7.77 4.79 -28.04
C ILE A 650 -8.32 3.61 -27.23
N THR A 651 -8.67 3.82 -25.97
CA THR A 651 -9.28 2.81 -25.09
C THR A 651 -10.60 3.34 -24.54
N LYS A 652 -11.71 2.70 -24.89
CA LYS A 652 -13.08 3.11 -24.50
C LYS A 652 -13.84 2.01 -23.79
N GLN A 653 -14.77 2.44 -22.94
CA GLN A 653 -15.86 1.64 -22.40
C GLN A 653 -17.20 2.25 -22.87
N PRO A 654 -17.61 2.01 -24.12
CA PRO A 654 -18.79 2.67 -24.67
C PRO A 654 -20.10 2.21 -24.00
N TYR A 655 -20.17 0.94 -23.58
CA TYR A 655 -21.36 0.35 -22.96
C TYR A 655 -20.99 -0.69 -21.89
N SER A 656 -21.92 -1.03 -20.99
CA SER A 656 -21.74 -2.10 -19.99
C SER A 656 -21.55 -3.49 -20.62
N TRP A 657 -22.21 -3.76 -21.74
CA TRP A 657 -22.07 -4.99 -22.53
C TRP A 657 -20.81 -4.99 -23.42
N LEU A 658 -20.18 -3.83 -23.66
CA LEU A 658 -18.90 -3.70 -24.36
C LEU A 658 -17.90 -3.00 -23.44
N PRO A 659 -17.47 -3.66 -22.34
CA PRO A 659 -16.61 -3.07 -21.31
C PRO A 659 -15.23 -2.61 -21.81
N LEU A 660 -14.76 -3.14 -22.95
CA LEU A 660 -13.48 -2.77 -23.55
C LEU A 660 -13.64 -2.71 -25.06
N LEU A 661 -13.26 -1.58 -25.63
CA LEU A 661 -12.98 -1.39 -27.04
C LEU A 661 -11.67 -0.61 -27.14
N GLU A 662 -10.62 -1.22 -27.67
CA GLU A 662 -9.31 -0.59 -27.79
C GLU A 662 -8.79 -0.71 -29.22
N THR A 663 -8.28 0.39 -29.76
CA THR A 663 -7.57 0.41 -31.04
C THR A 663 -6.22 1.08 -30.89
N GLU A 664 -5.22 0.51 -31.54
CA GLU A 664 -3.85 1.01 -31.52
C GLU A 664 -3.29 1.04 -32.94
N TRP A 665 -2.71 2.17 -33.32
CA TRP A 665 -2.10 2.39 -34.63
C TRP A 665 -0.68 2.87 -34.43
N THR A 666 0.28 2.14 -34.98
CA THR A 666 1.70 2.47 -34.91
C THR A 666 2.24 2.69 -36.31
N ALA A 667 2.97 3.77 -36.52
CA ALA A 667 3.76 4.01 -37.72
C ALA A 667 5.19 4.31 -37.32
N GLY A 668 6.16 3.79 -38.08
CA GLY A 668 7.55 4.01 -37.76
C GLY A 668 8.48 3.70 -38.93
N TRP A 669 9.75 3.92 -38.68
CA TRP A 669 10.83 3.72 -39.62
C TRP A 669 12.05 3.17 -38.88
N LYS A 670 12.74 2.21 -39.50
CA LYS A 670 13.99 1.64 -39.00
C LYS A 670 15.07 1.69 -40.08
N MET A 671 16.31 1.93 -39.68
CA MET A 671 17.47 2.01 -40.56
C MET A 671 18.69 1.36 -39.91
N ASN A 672 19.45 0.61 -40.69
CA ASN A 672 20.73 0.07 -40.23
C ASN A 672 21.82 1.16 -40.22
N LEU A 673 22.56 1.29 -39.11
CA LEU A 673 23.58 2.34 -38.96
C LEU A 673 24.85 2.11 -39.81
N LYS A 674 25.16 0.85 -40.16
CA LYS A 674 26.34 0.53 -41.00
C LYS A 674 26.03 0.53 -42.49
N LYS A 675 24.77 0.28 -42.83
CA LYS A 675 24.26 0.16 -44.20
C LYS A 675 22.94 0.93 -44.31
N PRO A 676 22.98 2.27 -44.38
CA PRO A 676 21.77 3.12 -44.36
C PRO A 676 20.77 2.80 -45.48
N GLU A 677 21.24 2.26 -46.60
CA GLU A 677 20.40 1.74 -47.68
C GLU A 677 19.40 0.70 -47.17
N ARG A 678 19.78 -0.08 -46.15
CA ARG A 678 18.90 -1.05 -45.48
C ARG A 678 18.01 -0.35 -44.46
N ASN A 679 16.90 0.17 -44.95
CA ASN A 679 15.91 0.85 -44.14
C ASN A 679 14.50 0.52 -44.61
N PHE A 680 13.54 0.59 -43.70
CA PHE A 680 12.15 0.27 -44.05
C PHE A 680 11.18 1.05 -43.16
N PRO A 681 10.22 1.77 -43.76
CA PRO A 681 9.02 2.22 -43.06
C PRO A 681 8.12 1.02 -42.74
N TYR A 682 7.34 1.13 -41.66
CA TYR A 682 6.34 0.13 -41.28
C TYR A 682 5.11 0.77 -40.65
N ALA A 683 3.99 0.06 -40.72
CA ALA A 683 2.76 0.37 -40.02
C ALA A 683 2.20 -0.89 -39.34
N GLN A 684 1.59 -0.71 -38.17
CA GLN A 684 0.87 -1.74 -37.43
C GLN A 684 -0.46 -1.18 -36.96
N GLY A 685 -1.49 -2.02 -36.99
CA GLY A 685 -2.81 -1.67 -36.49
C GLY A 685 -3.38 -2.82 -35.68
N SER A 686 -4.04 -2.52 -34.57
CA SER A 686 -4.79 -3.51 -33.81
C SER A 686 -6.13 -2.99 -33.31
N LEU A 687 -7.07 -3.91 -33.16
CA LEU A 687 -8.40 -3.68 -32.61
C LEU A 687 -8.72 -4.82 -31.65
N SER A 688 -8.99 -4.49 -30.39
CA SER A 688 -9.45 -5.44 -29.38
C SER A 688 -10.80 -5.04 -28.81
N TRP A 689 -11.58 -6.05 -28.44
CA TRP A 689 -12.86 -5.85 -27.78
C TRP A 689 -13.20 -6.98 -26.81
N ASN A 690 -13.96 -6.65 -25.78
CA ASN A 690 -14.61 -7.61 -24.89
C ASN A 690 -16.11 -7.35 -24.90
N VAL A 691 -16.91 -8.28 -25.43
CA VAL A 691 -18.37 -8.26 -25.40
C VAL A 691 -18.86 -9.17 -24.28
N ARG A 692 -19.59 -8.61 -23.31
CA ARG A 692 -20.29 -9.37 -22.26
C ARG A 692 -21.68 -9.72 -22.74
N PHE A 693 -21.95 -11.01 -22.84
CA PHE A 693 -23.30 -11.53 -23.07
C PHE A 693 -24.06 -11.72 -21.75
N SER A 694 -23.32 -11.94 -20.65
CA SER A 694 -23.83 -11.99 -19.29
C SER A 694 -22.72 -11.63 -18.29
N ASP A 695 -23.04 -11.62 -17.00
CA ASP A 695 -22.04 -11.41 -15.94
C ASP A 695 -20.93 -12.46 -15.90
N ARG A 696 -21.15 -13.62 -16.54
CA ARG A 696 -20.20 -14.74 -16.54
C ARG A 696 -19.67 -15.08 -17.93
N PHE A 697 -20.32 -14.64 -19.01
CA PHE A 697 -19.94 -15.04 -20.37
C PHE A 697 -19.46 -13.83 -21.17
N THR A 698 -18.20 -13.89 -21.60
CA THR A 698 -17.52 -12.81 -22.34
C THR A 698 -16.88 -13.35 -23.61
N TRP A 699 -17.11 -12.70 -24.74
CA TRP A 699 -16.30 -12.87 -25.95
C TRP A 699 -15.23 -11.79 -26.00
N ALA A 700 -13.98 -12.21 -25.97
CA ALA A 700 -12.83 -11.33 -26.12
C ALA A 700 -12.14 -11.62 -27.45
N SER A 701 -11.72 -10.59 -28.17
CA SER A 701 -11.02 -10.78 -29.44
C SER A 701 -9.99 -9.66 -29.67
N LEU A 702 -8.89 -10.01 -30.33
CA LEU A 702 -7.90 -9.07 -30.86
C LEU A 702 -7.68 -9.39 -32.32
N MET A 703 -7.74 -8.37 -33.17
CA MET A 703 -7.22 -8.38 -34.53
C MET A 703 -5.93 -7.55 -34.58
N LYS A 704 -4.91 -8.03 -35.29
CA LYS A 704 -3.66 -7.28 -35.51
C LYS A 704 -3.17 -7.45 -36.95
N GLY A 705 -2.78 -6.34 -37.55
CA GLY A 705 -2.13 -6.27 -38.86
C GLY A 705 -0.76 -5.60 -38.76
N THR A 706 0.17 -6.02 -39.60
CA THR A 706 1.50 -5.41 -39.74
C THR A 706 1.87 -5.33 -41.22
N VAL A 707 2.41 -4.19 -41.65
CA VAL A 707 2.87 -3.94 -43.01
C VAL A 707 4.26 -3.32 -42.93
N LEU A 708 5.23 -3.97 -43.59
CA LEU A 708 6.52 -3.38 -43.91
C LEU A 708 6.44 -2.84 -45.33
N PHE A 709 6.86 -1.60 -45.57
CA PHE A 709 6.72 -0.96 -46.89
C PHE A 709 7.88 -1.32 -47.83
N ASP A 710 9.01 -1.75 -47.29
CA ASP A 710 10.20 -2.17 -48.03
C ASP A 710 10.50 -3.68 -47.85
N ASN A 711 11.44 -4.22 -48.62
CA ASN A 711 11.92 -5.59 -48.55
C ASN A 711 13.26 -5.75 -47.78
N ASP A 712 13.91 -4.65 -47.38
CA ASP A 712 15.24 -4.64 -46.74
C ASP A 712 15.27 -5.02 -45.24
N TYR A 713 14.24 -5.74 -44.77
CA TYR A 713 14.13 -6.22 -43.39
C TYR A 713 14.75 -7.61 -43.20
N GLU A 714 15.14 -7.92 -41.96
CA GLU A 714 15.62 -9.27 -41.59
C GLU A 714 14.50 -10.12 -40.96
N PHE A 715 14.70 -11.44 -40.86
CA PHE A 715 13.66 -12.34 -40.33
C PHE A 715 13.17 -11.94 -38.92
N TYR A 716 14.05 -11.41 -38.06
CA TYR A 716 13.70 -10.94 -36.71
C TYR A 716 12.98 -9.57 -36.69
N GLN A 717 12.82 -8.94 -37.86
CA GLN A 717 12.05 -7.70 -38.08
C GLN A 717 10.80 -7.94 -38.94
N ALA A 718 10.65 -9.14 -39.51
CA ALA A 718 9.58 -9.48 -40.43
C ALA A 718 8.20 -9.41 -39.76
N ALA A 719 7.17 -9.14 -40.55
CA ALA A 719 5.79 -9.23 -40.10
C ALA A 719 5.46 -10.69 -39.80
N THR A 720 5.01 -11.00 -38.58
CA THR A 720 4.67 -12.36 -38.15
C THR A 720 3.21 -12.46 -37.75
N ILE A 721 2.66 -13.66 -37.80
CA ILE A 721 1.41 -14.00 -37.11
C ILE A 721 1.72 -14.75 -35.82
N ASP A 722 0.90 -14.54 -34.79
CA ASP A 722 1.00 -15.25 -33.51
C ASP A 722 -0.30 -16.01 -33.26
N LEU A 723 -0.25 -17.32 -33.47
CA LEU A 723 -1.37 -18.25 -33.35
C LEU A 723 -1.01 -19.30 -32.31
N ARG A 724 -1.84 -19.49 -31.28
CA ARG A 724 -1.45 -20.25 -30.06
C ARG A 724 -1.07 -21.70 -30.34
N GLY A 725 -1.63 -22.32 -31.39
CA GLY A 725 -1.30 -23.68 -31.80
C GLY A 725 -0.01 -23.81 -32.63
N PHE A 726 0.60 -22.73 -33.10
CA PHE A 726 1.84 -22.73 -33.90
C PHE A 726 3.01 -22.14 -33.13
N ARG A 727 4.23 -22.63 -33.37
CA ARG A 727 5.45 -22.04 -32.76
C ARG A 727 5.58 -20.57 -33.15
N GLU A 728 6.17 -19.74 -32.28
CA GLU A 728 6.41 -18.33 -32.61
C GLU A 728 7.27 -18.20 -33.88
N ASN A 729 7.02 -17.16 -34.68
CA ASN A 729 7.66 -16.91 -35.98
C ASN A 729 7.57 -18.10 -36.95
N ARG A 730 6.54 -18.95 -36.82
CA ARG A 730 6.30 -20.06 -37.75
C ARG A 730 6.04 -19.57 -39.17
N PHE A 731 5.36 -18.44 -39.32
CA PHE A 731 5.08 -17.79 -40.59
C PHE A 731 5.43 -16.31 -40.48
N ILE A 732 6.34 -15.87 -41.35
CA ILE A 732 6.82 -14.49 -41.41
C ILE A 732 6.78 -13.99 -42.85
N GLY A 733 6.59 -12.69 -43.04
CA GLY A 733 6.55 -12.06 -44.35
C GLY A 733 6.71 -10.55 -44.29
N LYS A 734 6.36 -9.88 -45.40
CA LYS A 734 6.35 -8.42 -45.50
C LYS A 734 5.10 -7.84 -44.84
N GLN A 735 4.00 -8.56 -44.91
CA GLN A 735 2.73 -8.18 -44.29
C GLN A 735 2.19 -9.37 -43.50
N SER A 736 1.44 -9.09 -42.44
CA SER A 736 0.74 -10.11 -41.67
C SER A 736 -0.60 -9.59 -41.19
N PHE A 737 -1.53 -10.52 -41.01
CA PHE A 737 -2.80 -10.29 -40.35
C PHE A 737 -3.15 -11.53 -39.54
N TYR A 738 -3.58 -11.35 -38.30
CA TYR A 738 -4.12 -12.43 -37.50
C TYR A 738 -5.17 -11.91 -36.51
N GLN A 739 -6.04 -12.83 -36.10
CA GLN A 739 -7.02 -12.62 -35.06
C GLN A 739 -6.99 -13.81 -34.09
N TYR A 740 -7.10 -13.53 -32.81
CA TYR A 740 -7.50 -14.54 -31.83
C TYR A 740 -8.82 -14.12 -31.16
N SER A 741 -9.69 -15.09 -30.94
CA SER A 741 -10.98 -14.93 -30.26
C SER A 741 -11.09 -15.94 -29.13
N ASP A 742 -11.55 -15.50 -27.97
CA ASP A 742 -11.83 -16.32 -26.79
C ASP A 742 -13.29 -16.14 -26.36
N LEU A 743 -13.99 -17.25 -26.21
CA LEU A 743 -15.22 -17.33 -25.43
C LEU A 743 -14.84 -17.73 -24.01
N ARG A 744 -15.12 -16.86 -23.04
CA ARG A 744 -14.70 -16.96 -21.64
C ARG A 744 -15.92 -17.14 -20.76
N LEU A 745 -15.89 -18.17 -19.92
CA LEU A 745 -16.90 -18.47 -18.92
C LEU A 745 -16.29 -18.35 -17.51
N ASP A 746 -16.70 -17.33 -16.77
CA ASP A 746 -16.43 -17.20 -15.34
C ASP A 746 -17.28 -18.23 -14.57
N MET A 747 -16.61 -19.21 -13.99
CA MET A 747 -17.26 -20.29 -13.23
C MET A 747 -17.50 -19.90 -11.78
N GLY A 748 -17.04 -18.71 -11.37
CA GLY A 748 -17.21 -18.14 -10.04
C GLY A 748 -16.02 -18.40 -9.12
N LYS A 749 -16.32 -18.57 -7.83
CA LYS A 749 -15.32 -18.74 -6.76
C LYS A 749 -15.43 -20.13 -6.17
N LEU A 750 -14.32 -20.86 -6.13
CA LEU A 750 -14.18 -22.07 -5.32
C LEU A 750 -13.71 -21.68 -3.93
N LYS A 751 -14.51 -22.02 -2.93
CA LYS A 751 -14.06 -22.04 -1.54
C LYS A 751 -13.19 -23.28 -1.37
N ASN A 752 -11.91 -23.08 -1.08
CA ASN A 752 -11.00 -24.15 -0.70
C ASN A 752 -10.36 -23.81 0.64
N PRO A 753 -9.75 -24.80 1.32
CA PRO A 753 -9.15 -24.57 2.60
C PRO A 753 -8.02 -23.56 2.60
N PHE A 754 -7.50 -23.00 1.51
CA PHE A 754 -6.39 -22.05 1.54
C PHE A 754 -6.79 -20.61 1.21
N THR A 755 -7.45 -20.36 0.09
CA THR A 755 -7.92 -19.02 -0.32
C THR A 755 -9.05 -19.17 -1.35
N PRO A 756 -10.08 -18.30 -1.40
CA PRO A 756 -11.05 -18.25 -2.47
C PRO A 756 -10.31 -18.16 -3.81
N LEU A 757 -10.57 -19.14 -4.66
CA LEU A 757 -9.99 -19.25 -5.99
C LEU A 757 -11.05 -18.84 -6.99
N LYS A 758 -10.85 -17.72 -7.69
CA LYS A 758 -11.66 -17.43 -8.88
C LYS A 758 -11.18 -18.32 -10.00
N TYR A 759 -12.09 -18.91 -10.76
CA TYR A 759 -11.72 -19.80 -11.85
C TYR A 759 -12.69 -19.65 -13.01
N GLY A 760 -12.19 -19.96 -14.20
CA GLY A 760 -13.04 -20.03 -15.36
C GLY A 760 -12.40 -20.80 -16.51
N LEU A 761 -13.22 -20.98 -17.54
CA LEU A 761 -12.91 -21.77 -18.72
C LEU A 761 -12.94 -20.87 -19.93
N PHE A 762 -12.02 -21.06 -20.88
CA PHE A 762 -12.12 -20.43 -22.19
C PHE A 762 -11.97 -21.46 -23.30
N ALA A 763 -12.70 -21.22 -24.39
CA ALA A 763 -12.47 -21.82 -25.69
C ALA A 763 -12.01 -20.71 -26.63
N GLY A 764 -11.01 -20.99 -27.48
CA GLY A 764 -10.44 -20.00 -28.37
C GLY A 764 -10.23 -20.51 -29.78
N PHE A 765 -10.30 -19.59 -30.73
CA PHE A 765 -10.03 -19.80 -32.14
C PHE A 765 -9.16 -18.66 -32.66
N ASP A 766 -8.07 -19.02 -33.31
CA ASP A 766 -7.11 -18.11 -33.89
C ASP A 766 -7.01 -18.39 -35.38
N TYR A 767 -6.85 -17.35 -36.17
CA TYR A 767 -6.52 -17.50 -37.57
C TYR A 767 -5.65 -16.35 -38.07
N GLY A 768 -4.83 -16.61 -39.08
CA GLY A 768 -3.95 -15.59 -39.60
C GLY A 768 -3.20 -16.02 -40.85
N ARG A 769 -2.54 -15.05 -41.46
CA ARG A 769 -1.81 -15.19 -42.70
C ARG A 769 -0.69 -14.16 -42.81
N VAL A 770 0.36 -14.52 -43.54
CA VAL A 770 1.40 -13.59 -44.00
C VAL A 770 1.36 -13.39 -45.51
N TRP A 771 1.95 -12.30 -45.99
CA TRP A 771 2.21 -12.08 -47.41
C TRP A 771 3.69 -11.79 -47.62
N PHE A 772 4.32 -12.54 -48.51
CA PHE A 772 5.73 -12.41 -48.86
C PHE A 772 5.90 -12.13 -50.37
N PRO A 773 6.76 -11.19 -50.78
CA PRO A 773 6.97 -10.88 -52.19
C PRO A 773 7.32 -12.11 -53.03
N GLY A 774 6.67 -12.27 -54.18
CA GLY A 774 6.89 -13.39 -55.09
C GLY A 774 6.17 -14.70 -54.70
N GLU A 775 5.59 -14.80 -53.49
CA GLU A 775 4.83 -15.99 -53.08
C GLU A 775 3.39 -15.95 -53.62
N ARG A 776 2.96 -17.03 -54.29
CA ARG A 776 1.55 -17.29 -54.63
C ARG A 776 0.98 -18.35 -53.69
N SER A 777 0.57 -17.94 -52.49
CA SER A 777 -0.15 -18.80 -51.54
C SER A 777 -1.58 -18.29 -51.36
N HIS A 778 -2.54 -19.17 -51.09
CA HIS A 778 -3.89 -18.78 -50.66
C HIS A 778 -4.19 -19.26 -49.23
N SER A 779 -3.18 -19.78 -48.54
CA SER A 779 -3.31 -20.46 -47.25
C SER A 779 -3.62 -19.48 -46.13
N TRP A 780 -4.60 -19.86 -45.31
CA TRP A 780 -4.88 -19.26 -44.01
C TRP A 780 -4.57 -20.30 -42.95
N HIS A 781 -3.86 -19.90 -41.90
CA HIS A 781 -3.47 -20.78 -40.81
C HIS A 781 -4.45 -20.60 -39.66
N THR A 782 -4.88 -21.70 -39.05
CA THR A 782 -5.85 -21.69 -37.96
C THR A 782 -5.32 -22.51 -36.78
N SER A 783 -5.66 -22.07 -35.57
CA SER A 783 -5.50 -22.87 -34.36
C SER A 783 -6.70 -22.72 -33.45
N TYR A 784 -7.06 -23.79 -32.77
CA TYR A 784 -8.20 -23.80 -31.87
C TYR A 784 -7.86 -24.57 -30.60
N GLY A 785 -8.53 -24.25 -29.51
CA GLY A 785 -8.21 -24.83 -28.24
C GLY A 785 -9.01 -24.23 -27.12
N GLY A 786 -8.49 -24.41 -25.91
CA GLY A 786 -9.11 -23.86 -24.72
C GLY A 786 -8.20 -23.97 -23.53
N GLY A 787 -8.73 -23.63 -22.38
CA GLY A 787 -7.97 -23.67 -21.16
C GLY A 787 -8.76 -23.22 -19.95
N ILE A 788 -8.04 -23.19 -18.83
CA ILE A 788 -8.55 -22.73 -17.55
C ILE A 788 -7.69 -21.57 -17.05
N TRP A 789 -8.32 -20.62 -16.38
CA TRP A 789 -7.59 -19.66 -15.56
C TRP A 789 -8.00 -19.83 -14.10
N LEU A 790 -7.04 -19.63 -13.21
CA LEU A 790 -7.22 -19.62 -11.77
C LEU A 790 -6.61 -18.33 -11.23
N THR A 791 -7.37 -17.55 -10.48
CA THR A 791 -6.90 -16.34 -9.82
C THR A 791 -6.96 -16.53 -8.31
N PHE A 792 -5.80 -16.41 -7.66
CA PHE A 792 -5.64 -16.49 -6.22
C PHE A 792 -5.30 -15.10 -5.63
N LEU A 793 -5.81 -14.83 -4.43
CA LEU A 793 -5.67 -13.54 -3.74
C LEU A 793 -6.13 -12.33 -4.58
N ASN A 794 -7.04 -12.53 -5.55
CA ASN A 794 -7.47 -11.52 -6.53
C ASN A 794 -6.34 -10.83 -7.31
N LYS A 795 -5.12 -11.38 -7.32
CA LYS A 795 -3.92 -10.67 -7.80
C LYS A 795 -3.06 -11.49 -8.73
N PHE A 796 -2.91 -12.78 -8.46
CA PHE A 796 -2.07 -13.67 -9.25
C PHE A 796 -2.97 -14.59 -10.05
N THR A 797 -2.79 -14.57 -11.37
CA THR A 797 -3.54 -15.42 -12.29
C THR A 797 -2.58 -16.44 -12.89
N THR A 798 -2.97 -17.71 -12.79
CA THR A 798 -2.37 -18.79 -13.57
C THR A 798 -3.30 -19.18 -14.69
N LYS A 799 -2.76 -19.33 -15.89
CA LYS A 799 -3.49 -19.79 -17.07
C LYS A 799 -2.86 -21.07 -17.59
N TYR A 800 -3.70 -22.05 -17.91
CA TYR A 800 -3.30 -23.31 -18.51
C TYR A 800 -4.06 -23.43 -19.82
N SER A 801 -3.36 -23.52 -20.94
CA SER A 801 -3.95 -23.54 -22.27
C SER A 801 -3.46 -24.72 -23.10
N TRP A 802 -4.34 -25.24 -23.96
CA TRP A 802 -4.04 -26.31 -24.89
C TRP A 802 -4.64 -25.96 -26.25
N PHE A 803 -3.78 -25.72 -27.25
CA PHE A 803 -4.19 -25.30 -28.60
C PHE A 803 -3.62 -26.24 -29.66
N GLY A 804 -4.47 -26.70 -30.57
CA GLY A 804 -4.13 -27.50 -31.74
C GLY A 804 -4.00 -26.65 -32.99
N SER A 805 -3.11 -27.09 -33.89
CA SER A 805 -2.96 -26.55 -35.24
C SER A 805 -2.65 -27.68 -36.23
N THR A 806 -2.48 -27.35 -37.50
CA THR A 806 -1.97 -28.29 -38.50
C THR A 806 -0.56 -28.77 -38.20
N ASP A 807 0.23 -28.06 -37.38
CA ASP A 807 1.58 -28.47 -37.01
C ASP A 807 1.56 -29.47 -35.85
N SER A 808 0.99 -29.08 -34.71
CA SER A 808 0.96 -29.90 -33.48
C SER A 808 -0.02 -29.32 -32.44
N PHE A 809 -0.17 -30.02 -31.31
CA PHE A 809 -0.79 -29.47 -30.10
C PHE A 809 0.26 -28.83 -29.20
N ARG A 810 -0.06 -27.66 -28.66
CA ARG A 810 0.79 -26.89 -27.75
C ARG A 810 0.09 -26.68 -26.43
N PHE A 811 0.82 -26.97 -25.36
CA PHE A 811 0.44 -26.61 -24.00
C PHE A 811 1.26 -25.41 -23.54
N ALA A 812 0.59 -24.47 -22.87
CA ALA A 812 1.25 -23.36 -22.19
C ALA A 812 0.67 -23.15 -20.78
N PHE A 813 1.56 -22.73 -19.88
CA PHE A 813 1.25 -22.31 -18.53
C PHE A 813 1.82 -20.91 -18.31
N GLU A 814 1.00 -19.96 -17.88
CA GLU A 814 1.41 -18.58 -17.60
C GLU A 814 1.12 -18.26 -16.14
N LEU A 815 2.07 -17.61 -15.47
CA LEU A 815 1.94 -17.04 -14.12
C LEU A 815 2.29 -15.55 -14.17
N GLY A 816 1.32 -14.70 -13.85
CA GLY A 816 1.48 -13.25 -13.86
C GLY A 816 0.52 -12.51 -12.93
N LEU A 817 0.56 -11.18 -13.00
CA LEU A 817 -0.37 -10.30 -12.30
C LEU A 817 -1.59 -10.02 -13.20
N GLY A 818 -2.75 -10.56 -12.84
CA GLY A 818 -4.06 -10.23 -13.43
C GLY A 818 -4.32 -10.70 -14.87
N PHE A 819 -5.59 -10.63 -15.28
CA PHE A 819 -6.14 -10.91 -16.61
C PHE A 819 -7.00 -9.73 -17.08
#